data_AF-A0A5C5VS73-F1
#
_entry.id   AF-A0A5C5VS73-F1
#
_cell.length_a   1.000
_cell.length_b   1.000
_cell.length_c   1.000
_cell.angle_alpha   90.00
_cell.angle_beta   90.00
_cell.angle_gamma   90.00
#
_symmetry.space_group_name_H-M   'P 1'
#
loop_
_entity.id
_entity.type
_entity.pdbx_description
1 polymer ?
#
loop_
_entity_poly.entity_id
_entity_poly.type
_entity_poly.pdbx_seq_one_letter_code
_entity_poly.pdbx_strand_id
1 'polypeptide(L)'
;MFRMMRFSGSTASAIVSMLAVLVPLCCPSFGATGDVSIAIPATGPSGSPSGYFALIEVEGFTTGASYDLDGAGGGSTSVQDFSTAAIVFTVTSEGYSGSGTLGTVSRTVYGTIITRDSYPDDANLDETDTGSALRFYVALSEPIFDDDTATVTMTASTVTNTGGGSETSNALTDAAVTNSSGLDYPTTNQHFEQYAVTQHADLVADDFTVGLHAFAAYRVAAVRFTATGHTSANEVDVFVTSPTSTERTATGLSAESHKTTIDISGFTDGELIDVRARVYPVVGDTIADNQSNTATHEEIRKFNLLTVRYDTTPTVRYVRTTGNDSTGDGSTGTPYLTIGKALSDSPDTVYLGAGTYAGGSSITRVTSSTWATVTPEPGQDASTVIVQCNASTRTYRHERYRLRGVTIQQAETGSWFDGEEVGNHIRFEDCVFDDNGFVPTTSVGYRSDSCTFVNCTIASGAEPLNFASWKLSSFSSATVAYFADGCTFGQATTATILKGWYGVVCSNVSGHIGFAGDVAGTSMTSNIGGLFLCNQVLDHVETNVLQLGQSSGHPNNNWFVGGNIISRNSGSGAGIAMAADNTSTSAQDTTGIIFAHNTVYPQTNSVRMNFAYNDSGSTARNRTNWRIVGNSIGQSNIKSDTFGDDANLVGNWPLVFGAGCGSNYMQGPIFVQEFAGFNTSQGSSGSPLDPGYVDGANDDFTPDTGSALIGALDSSHKLMRFDLFGNPIGSDIGAVQTISTPSESDREREQSESLLLRFGAMDVREITPNADGSLTFEVVMLVTVKTGLELDVISVE
;
A
#
# COMPACT_ATOMS: atom_id res chain seq x y z
N MET A 1 38.06 0.41 44.81
CA MET A 1 38.49 1.82 44.94
C MET A 1 37.61 2.65 44.03
N PHE A 2 36.44 3.04 44.53
CA PHE A 2 35.66 4.26 44.25
C PHE A 2 34.31 4.05 44.95
N ARG A 3 33.96 5.01 45.79
CA ARG A 3 33.06 4.87 46.94
C ARG A 3 31.74 5.55 46.59
N MET A 4 30.63 4.81 46.64
CA MET A 4 29.29 5.38 46.61
C MET A 4 29.10 6.33 47.80
N MET A 5 28.62 7.54 47.53
CA MET A 5 28.06 8.45 48.54
C MET A 5 26.56 8.62 48.29
N ARG A 6 25.76 8.18 49.26
CA ARG A 6 24.38 8.60 49.47
C ARG A 6 24.39 9.96 50.18
N PHE A 7 23.50 10.87 49.79
CA PHE A 7 23.03 11.95 50.65
C PHE A 7 21.51 11.87 50.81
N SER A 8 21.07 12.05 52.05
CA SER A 8 19.70 12.02 52.53
C SER A 8 19.32 13.39 53.12
N GLY A 9 18.09 13.83 52.87
CA GLY A 9 17.41 14.97 53.53
C GLY A 9 17.67 16.31 52.83
N SER A 10 16.79 17.32 52.86
CA SER A 10 15.42 17.49 53.35
C SER A 10 14.95 18.85 52.80
N THR A 11 13.68 18.96 52.42
CA THR A 11 12.84 20.17 52.27
C THR A 11 13.52 21.56 52.40
N ALA A 12 13.51 22.34 51.32
CA ALA A 12 13.24 23.79 51.37
C ALA A 12 12.90 24.30 49.96
N SER A 13 11.71 24.90 49.84
CA SER A 13 11.23 25.66 48.69
C SER A 13 12.24 26.73 48.29
N ALA A 14 12.68 26.71 47.03
CA ALA A 14 13.38 27.83 46.40
C ALA A 14 12.77 28.05 45.02
N ILE A 15 12.10 29.20 44.90
CA ILE A 15 11.62 29.80 43.67
C ILE A 15 12.79 29.87 42.68
N VAL A 16 12.72 29.07 41.62
CA VAL A 16 13.59 29.24 40.44
C VAL A 16 12.97 30.37 39.62
N SER A 17 13.43 31.59 39.85
CA SER A 17 13.29 32.65 38.86
C SER A 17 14.03 32.21 37.60
N MET A 18 13.28 31.79 36.59
CA MET A 18 13.75 31.74 35.20
C MET A 18 14.23 33.13 34.83
N LEU A 19 15.55 33.32 34.84
CA LEU A 19 16.19 34.44 34.17
C LEU A 19 16.02 34.18 32.67
N ALA A 20 14.93 34.71 32.10
CA ALA A 20 14.78 34.84 30.67
C ALA A 20 15.99 35.61 30.16
N VAL A 21 16.87 34.92 29.41
CA VAL A 21 17.83 35.59 28.55
C VAL A 21 16.99 36.27 27.48
N LEU A 22 16.65 37.53 27.73
CA LEU A 22 16.13 38.44 26.74
C LEU A 22 17.26 38.63 25.73
N VAL A 23 17.31 37.80 24.70
CA VAL A 23 17.98 38.17 23.46
C VAL A 23 17.27 39.46 23.04
N PRO A 24 17.98 40.60 22.89
CA PRO A 24 17.34 41.77 22.34
C PRO A 24 16.91 41.39 20.92
N LEU A 25 15.61 41.19 20.74
CA LEU A 25 14.96 41.32 19.44
C LEU A 25 15.31 42.72 18.98
N CYS A 26 16.41 42.83 18.22
CA CYS A 26 16.61 43.96 17.35
C CYS A 26 15.29 44.09 16.59
N CYS A 27 14.58 45.20 16.80
CA CYS A 27 13.45 45.54 15.96
C CYS A 27 14.02 45.47 14.54
N PRO A 28 13.59 44.52 13.69
CA PRO A 28 14.03 44.53 12.31
C PRO A 28 13.70 45.94 11.80
N SER A 29 14.68 46.59 11.16
CA SER A 29 14.37 47.84 10.47
C SER A 29 13.20 47.53 9.53
N PHE A 30 12.09 48.28 9.67
CA PHE A 30 10.96 48.14 8.76
C PHE A 30 11.47 48.10 7.33
N GLY A 31 11.09 47.04 6.59
CA GLY A 31 11.44 46.91 5.18
C GLY A 31 10.93 48.10 4.37
N ALA A 32 11.45 48.28 3.16
CA ALA A 32 10.79 49.16 2.20
C ALA A 32 9.38 48.63 1.90
N THR A 33 8.44 49.52 1.58
CA THR A 33 7.10 49.10 1.12
C THR A 33 7.24 48.09 -0.03
N GLY A 34 6.50 46.99 0.07
CA GLY A 34 6.54 45.87 -0.87
C GLY A 34 7.59 44.80 -0.53
N ASP A 35 8.45 44.99 0.48
CA ASP A 35 9.37 43.95 0.94
C ASP A 35 8.59 42.75 1.48
N VAL A 36 9.07 41.55 1.14
CA VAL A 36 8.35 40.30 1.43
C VAL A 36 9.19 39.40 2.31
N SER A 37 8.54 38.78 3.29
CA SER A 37 9.11 37.68 4.06
C SER A 37 8.18 36.47 4.05
N ILE A 38 8.76 35.27 4.09
CA ILE A 38 8.03 33.99 3.96
C ILE A 38 8.54 33.01 5.02
N ALA A 39 7.61 32.31 5.68
CA ALA A 39 7.90 31.28 6.66
C ALA A 39 6.94 30.09 6.54
N ILE A 40 7.40 28.90 6.94
CA ILE A 40 6.54 27.74 7.18
C ILE A 40 6.24 27.70 8.68
N PRO A 41 5.00 27.95 9.11
CA PRO A 41 4.67 28.11 10.52
C PRO A 41 4.50 26.77 11.23
N ALA A 42 4.68 26.78 12.56
CA ALA A 42 4.47 25.61 13.43
C ALA A 42 3.00 25.18 13.58
N THR A 43 2.07 26.00 13.11
CA THR A 43 0.65 25.71 13.04
C THR A 43 0.10 26.40 11.80
N GLY A 44 -0.74 25.69 11.04
CA GLY A 44 -1.41 26.25 9.87
C GLY A 44 -2.50 27.26 10.24
N PRO A 45 -3.16 27.85 9.23
CA PRO A 45 -4.28 28.77 9.44
C PRO A 45 -5.39 28.11 10.25
N SER A 46 -6.04 28.89 11.11
CA SER A 46 -7.11 28.45 12.02
C SER A 46 -6.79 27.24 12.92
N GLY A 47 -5.50 26.94 13.16
CA GLY A 47 -5.10 25.78 13.96
C GLY A 47 -4.98 24.47 13.16
N SER A 48 -5.00 24.54 11.83
CA SER A 48 -4.80 23.39 10.93
C SER A 48 -3.36 22.82 11.02
N PRO A 49 -3.12 21.60 10.49
CA PRO A 49 -1.80 20.99 10.55
C PRO A 49 -0.70 21.83 9.89
N SER A 50 0.51 21.82 10.48
CA SER A 50 1.68 22.54 9.96
C SER A 50 2.29 21.86 8.73
N GLY A 51 3.20 22.57 8.03
CA GLY A 51 3.94 22.05 6.89
C GLY A 51 3.21 22.12 5.54
N TYR A 52 1.90 22.39 5.53
CA TYR A 52 1.07 22.46 4.30
C TYR A 52 0.78 23.89 3.83
N PHE A 53 1.23 24.89 4.57
CA PHE A 53 0.94 26.30 4.33
C PHE A 53 2.22 27.12 4.53
N ALA A 54 2.35 28.19 3.76
CA ALA A 54 3.35 29.23 4.01
C ALA A 54 2.65 30.52 4.45
N LEU A 55 3.21 31.16 5.48
CA LEU A 55 2.83 32.51 5.90
C LEU A 55 3.68 33.52 5.13
N ILE A 56 3.01 34.45 4.46
CA ILE A 56 3.66 35.52 3.69
C ILE A 56 3.31 36.85 4.35
N GLU A 57 4.32 37.70 4.53
CA GLU A 57 4.17 39.05 5.05
C GLU A 57 4.73 40.06 4.03
N VAL A 58 3.92 41.06 3.67
CA VAL A 58 4.28 42.13 2.71
C VAL A 58 4.23 43.47 3.42
N GLU A 59 5.38 44.12 3.54
CA GLU A 59 5.54 45.40 4.24
C GLU A 59 4.83 46.54 3.53
N GLY A 60 4.19 47.42 4.30
CA GLY A 60 3.41 48.57 3.83
C GLY A 60 2.03 48.26 3.26
N PHE A 61 1.62 46.99 3.22
CA PHE A 61 0.32 46.57 2.68
C PHE A 61 -0.73 46.44 3.79
N THR A 62 -2.01 46.54 3.40
CA THR A 62 -3.18 46.35 4.27
C THR A 62 -4.11 45.28 3.66
N THR A 63 -5.11 44.82 4.41
CA THR A 63 -6.10 43.83 3.93
C THR A 63 -6.88 44.33 2.70
N GLY A 64 -7.43 43.39 1.92
CA GLY A 64 -8.12 43.68 0.65
C GLY A 64 -7.18 43.79 -0.55
N ALA A 65 -6.02 43.15 -0.48
CA ALA A 65 -5.11 43.04 -1.61
C ALA A 65 -5.69 42.13 -2.70
N SER A 66 -5.15 42.24 -3.91
CA SER A 66 -5.40 41.30 -5.01
C SER A 66 -4.18 40.42 -5.21
N TYR A 67 -4.41 39.17 -5.54
CA TYR A 67 -3.38 38.14 -5.70
C TYR A 67 -3.35 37.65 -7.13
N ASP A 68 -2.16 37.58 -7.71
CA ASP A 68 -1.91 36.89 -8.96
C ASP A 68 -0.90 35.77 -8.70
N LEU A 69 -1.39 34.53 -8.70
CA LEU A 69 -0.54 33.35 -8.52
C LEU A 69 -0.09 32.76 -9.87
N ASP A 70 -0.28 33.49 -10.99
CA ASP A 70 0.17 33.18 -12.34
C ASP A 70 -0.12 31.72 -12.77
N GLY A 71 -1.40 31.36 -12.80
CA GLY A 71 -1.87 30.05 -13.28
C GLY A 71 -1.95 28.94 -12.23
N ALA A 72 -1.50 29.19 -10.99
CA ALA A 72 -1.64 28.26 -9.86
C ALA A 72 -3.01 28.34 -9.14
N GLY A 73 -3.72 29.46 -9.30
CA GLY A 73 -4.95 29.81 -8.55
C GLY A 73 -6.23 29.90 -9.39
N GLY A 74 -6.26 29.34 -10.60
CA GLY A 74 -7.46 29.37 -11.45
C GLY A 74 -8.53 28.38 -10.96
N GLY A 75 -9.80 28.77 -10.96
CA GLY A 75 -10.92 27.94 -10.52
C GLY A 75 -10.95 26.52 -11.10
N SER A 76 -11.74 25.64 -10.47
CA SER A 76 -11.62 24.17 -10.49
C SER A 76 -11.65 23.41 -11.84
N THR A 77 -11.70 24.09 -12.99
CA THR A 77 -12.09 23.49 -14.29
C THR A 77 -10.97 23.35 -15.35
N SER A 78 -9.75 23.82 -15.10
CA SER A 78 -8.62 23.66 -16.03
C SER A 78 -7.41 23.00 -15.39
N VAL A 79 -6.64 22.23 -16.18
CA VAL A 79 -5.30 21.75 -15.81
C VAL A 79 -4.47 22.95 -15.37
N GLN A 80 -4.00 22.93 -14.13
CA GLN A 80 -3.16 24.00 -13.59
C GLN A 80 -1.73 23.78 -14.11
N ASP A 81 -1.25 24.70 -14.94
CA ASP A 81 0.14 24.72 -15.41
C ASP A 81 0.98 25.56 -14.45
N PHE A 82 1.90 24.89 -13.76
CA PHE A 82 2.78 25.51 -12.77
C PHE A 82 4.11 26.01 -13.36
N SER A 83 4.32 25.90 -14.68
CA SER A 83 5.52 26.44 -15.33
C SER A 83 5.64 27.96 -15.19
N THR A 84 4.54 28.64 -14.87
CA THR A 84 4.47 30.09 -14.61
C THR A 84 4.19 30.44 -13.15
N ALA A 85 4.22 29.47 -12.23
CA ALA A 85 3.81 29.71 -10.84
C ALA A 85 4.54 30.90 -10.19
N ALA A 86 3.77 31.81 -9.57
CA ALA A 86 4.31 33.03 -8.98
C ALA A 86 5.18 32.76 -7.74
N ILE A 87 4.88 31.70 -6.98
CA ILE A 87 5.57 31.34 -5.73
C ILE A 87 6.13 29.92 -5.86
N VAL A 88 7.46 29.80 -5.89
CA VAL A 88 8.16 28.52 -6.08
C VAL A 88 9.19 28.34 -4.98
N PHE A 89 9.05 27.24 -4.23
CA PHE A 89 9.99 26.81 -3.21
C PHE A 89 10.94 25.76 -3.78
N THR A 90 12.24 25.96 -3.56
CA THR A 90 13.24 24.89 -3.70
C THR A 90 13.50 24.32 -2.31
N VAL A 91 12.99 23.11 -2.08
CA VAL A 91 13.06 22.42 -0.80
C VAL A 91 14.17 21.39 -0.85
N THR A 92 15.01 21.34 0.19
CA THR A 92 16.01 20.30 0.40
C THR A 92 15.53 19.43 1.55
N SER A 93 15.15 18.20 1.20
CA SER A 93 14.67 17.19 2.13
C SER A 93 15.71 16.12 2.39
N GLU A 94 15.60 15.42 3.51
CA GLU A 94 16.31 14.17 3.73
C GLU A 94 15.75 13.05 2.83
N GLY A 95 16.60 12.10 2.48
CA GLY A 95 16.21 10.99 1.63
C GLY A 95 17.32 9.97 1.42
N TYR A 96 16.96 8.77 0.95
CA TYR A 96 17.91 7.69 0.73
C TYR A 96 18.23 7.45 -0.75
N SER A 97 19.47 7.08 -1.03
CA SER A 97 19.90 6.58 -2.33
C SER A 97 19.50 5.10 -2.55
N GLY A 98 19.69 4.60 -3.79
CA GLY A 98 19.51 3.18 -4.10
C GLY A 98 20.45 2.22 -3.34
N SER A 99 21.51 2.73 -2.71
CA SER A 99 22.38 1.96 -1.81
C SER A 99 21.98 2.07 -0.33
N GLY A 100 20.82 2.67 -0.03
CA GLY A 100 20.33 2.88 1.33
C GLY A 100 21.16 3.89 2.13
N THR A 101 21.88 4.80 1.46
CA THR A 101 22.66 5.86 2.13
C THR A 101 21.80 7.10 2.30
N LEU A 102 21.69 7.61 3.54
CA LEU A 102 21.00 8.86 3.83
C LEU A 102 21.76 10.04 3.23
N GLY A 103 21.05 10.95 2.59
CA GLY A 103 21.54 12.19 2.03
C GLY A 103 20.39 13.18 1.92
N THR A 104 20.46 14.07 0.93
CA THR A 104 19.38 15.01 0.65
C THR A 104 18.87 14.90 -0.77
N VAL A 105 17.60 15.25 -0.96
CA VAL A 105 16.90 15.31 -2.24
C VAL A 105 16.29 16.70 -2.38
N SER A 106 16.50 17.32 -3.55
CA SER A 106 15.85 18.58 -3.88
C SER A 106 14.45 18.31 -4.45
N ARG A 107 13.46 19.04 -3.94
CA ARG A 107 12.06 19.03 -4.38
C ARG A 107 11.64 20.43 -4.74
N THR A 108 10.70 20.54 -5.69
CA THR A 108 10.03 21.79 -6.00
C THR A 108 8.63 21.75 -5.37
N VAL A 109 8.28 22.79 -4.62
CA VAL A 109 6.96 22.96 -4.00
C VAL A 109 6.40 24.30 -4.45
N TYR A 110 5.12 24.37 -4.75
CA TYR A 110 4.48 25.58 -5.27
C TYR A 110 3.50 26.16 -4.26
N GLY A 111 3.40 27.48 -4.18
CA GLY A 111 2.26 28.16 -3.56
C GLY A 111 1.05 28.10 -4.50
N THR A 112 -0.07 27.55 -4.04
CA THR A 112 -1.20 27.20 -4.92
C THR A 112 -2.35 28.19 -4.82
N ILE A 113 -2.90 28.37 -3.62
CA ILE A 113 -4.10 29.19 -3.39
C ILE A 113 -3.99 29.93 -2.05
N ILE A 114 -4.52 31.16 -2.00
CA ILE A 114 -4.67 31.91 -0.75
C ILE A 114 -5.78 31.26 0.06
N THR A 115 -5.51 30.92 1.32
CA THR A 115 -6.52 30.27 2.15
C THR A 115 -7.60 31.26 2.58
N ARG A 116 -8.80 30.75 2.78
CA ARG A 116 -9.89 31.48 3.44
C ARG A 116 -9.84 31.32 4.95
N ASP A 117 -10.57 32.19 5.65
CA ASP A 117 -10.90 31.99 7.06
C ASP A 117 -11.75 30.72 7.25
N SER A 118 -11.75 30.20 8.48
CA SER A 118 -12.67 29.12 8.85
C SER A 118 -14.09 29.64 9.05
N TYR A 119 -15.08 28.74 8.93
CA TYR A 119 -16.48 29.07 9.20
C TYR A 119 -16.64 29.77 10.57
N PRO A 120 -17.47 30.82 10.70
CA PRO A 120 -18.45 31.34 9.74
C PRO A 120 -17.91 32.44 8.80
N ASP A 121 -16.61 32.73 8.86
CA ASP A 121 -16.00 33.84 8.13
C ASP A 121 -15.38 33.39 6.80
N ASP A 122 -15.74 32.19 6.31
CA ASP A 122 -15.21 31.51 5.12
C ASP A 122 -15.41 32.26 3.79
N ALA A 123 -16.21 33.32 3.80
CA ALA A 123 -16.31 34.27 2.69
C ALA A 123 -15.11 35.22 2.56
N ASN A 124 -14.27 35.33 3.60
CA ASN A 124 -13.08 36.17 3.65
C ASN A 124 -11.82 35.35 3.43
N LEU A 125 -10.78 36.00 2.89
CA LEU A 125 -9.42 35.46 2.86
C LEU A 125 -8.81 35.54 4.26
N ASP A 126 -7.97 34.58 4.63
CA ASP A 126 -7.21 34.61 5.89
C ASP A 126 -6.08 35.63 5.75
N GLU A 127 -6.45 36.89 5.97
CA GLU A 127 -5.59 38.07 5.90
C GLU A 127 -5.59 38.81 7.24
N THR A 128 -4.41 39.28 7.66
CA THR A 128 -4.28 40.12 8.85
C THR A 128 -3.43 41.35 8.54
N ASP A 129 -4.02 42.53 8.74
CA ASP A 129 -3.30 43.80 8.78
C ASP A 129 -2.64 43.97 10.16
N THR A 130 -1.31 44.05 10.17
CA THR A 130 -0.51 44.23 11.39
C THR A 130 -0.25 45.70 11.74
N GLY A 131 -0.77 46.63 10.93
CA GLY A 131 -0.54 48.07 11.00
C GLY A 131 0.70 48.54 10.24
N SER A 132 1.63 47.64 9.94
CA SER A 132 2.81 47.91 9.10
C SER A 132 2.95 46.96 7.91
N ALA A 133 2.28 45.81 7.92
CA ALA A 133 2.36 44.80 6.86
C ALA A 133 1.06 44.01 6.75
N LEU A 134 0.83 43.45 5.56
CA LEU A 134 -0.21 42.46 5.29
C LEU A 134 0.34 41.07 5.50
N ARG A 135 -0.31 40.26 6.34
CA ARG A 135 -0.06 38.82 6.48
C ARG A 135 -1.16 38.01 5.83
N PHE A 136 -0.79 36.93 5.15
CA PHE A 136 -1.75 35.97 4.62
C PHE A 136 -1.11 34.59 4.48
N TYR A 137 -1.96 33.56 4.40
CA TYR A 137 -1.53 32.18 4.19
C TYR A 137 -1.74 31.75 2.75
N VAL A 138 -0.74 31.03 2.22
CA VAL A 138 -0.84 30.31 0.94
C VAL A 138 -0.73 28.81 1.20
N ALA A 139 -1.61 28.02 0.60
CA ALA A 139 -1.49 26.57 0.61
C ALA A 139 -0.34 26.10 -0.30
N LEU A 140 0.25 24.96 0.04
CA LEU A 140 1.36 24.37 -0.69
C LEU A 140 0.90 23.17 -1.52
N SER A 141 1.51 22.97 -2.69
CA SER A 141 1.25 21.78 -3.52
C SER A 141 1.66 20.47 -2.85
N GLU A 142 2.68 20.53 -2.00
CA GLU A 142 3.28 19.42 -1.26
C GLU A 142 3.68 19.92 0.13
N PRO A 143 3.74 19.04 1.14
CA PRO A 143 4.25 19.43 2.45
C PRO A 143 5.74 19.75 2.45
N ILE A 144 6.10 20.69 3.32
CA ILE A 144 7.45 20.96 3.81
C ILE A 144 7.54 20.41 5.24
N PHE A 145 8.41 19.42 5.42
CA PHE A 145 8.58 18.68 6.67
C PHE A 145 9.41 19.47 7.68
N ASP A 146 9.41 19.08 8.95
CA ASP A 146 10.14 19.76 10.02
C ASP A 146 11.65 19.85 9.79
N ASP A 147 12.25 18.79 9.24
CA ASP A 147 13.69 18.72 8.93
C ASP A 147 14.07 19.31 7.56
N ASP A 148 13.09 19.81 6.79
CA ASP A 148 13.37 20.43 5.50
C ASP A 148 14.06 21.80 5.65
N THR A 149 14.91 22.13 4.68
CA THR A 149 15.32 23.53 4.44
C THR A 149 14.74 24.00 3.11
N ALA A 150 14.42 25.29 3.00
CA ALA A 150 13.82 25.81 1.78
C ALA A 150 14.33 27.21 1.42
N THR A 151 14.42 27.47 0.12
CA THR A 151 14.47 28.82 -0.45
C THR A 151 13.22 29.06 -1.28
N VAL A 152 12.86 30.33 -1.50
CA VAL A 152 11.68 30.71 -2.28
C VAL A 152 12.01 31.79 -3.30
N THR A 153 11.44 31.63 -4.48
CA THR A 153 11.35 32.65 -5.52
C THR A 153 9.90 33.11 -5.62
N MET A 154 9.69 34.42 -5.61
CA MET A 154 8.37 35.03 -5.77
C MET A 154 8.44 36.10 -6.87
N THR A 155 7.53 36.05 -7.85
CA THR A 155 7.45 37.06 -8.90
C THR A 155 7.02 38.42 -8.33
N ALA A 156 7.59 39.50 -8.84
CA ALA A 156 7.13 40.84 -8.47
C ALA A 156 5.65 41.02 -8.84
N SER A 157 4.93 41.80 -8.05
CA SER A 157 3.48 42.06 -8.23
C SER A 157 2.55 40.86 -7.99
N THR A 158 3.06 39.76 -7.42
CA THR A 158 2.21 38.66 -6.91
C THR A 158 1.10 39.18 -6.00
N VAL A 159 1.39 40.21 -5.20
CA VAL A 159 0.42 40.89 -4.33
C VAL A 159 0.32 42.35 -4.76
N THR A 160 -0.91 42.83 -4.97
CA THR A 160 -1.20 44.21 -5.37
C THR A 160 -2.19 44.86 -4.40
N ASN A 161 -1.81 45.98 -3.78
CA ASN A 161 -2.70 46.71 -2.90
C ASN A 161 -3.61 47.66 -3.71
N THR A 162 -4.92 47.48 -3.60
CA THR A 162 -5.92 48.31 -4.29
C THR A 162 -6.32 49.56 -3.49
N GLY A 163 -5.92 49.64 -2.21
CA GLY A 163 -6.33 50.63 -1.22
C GLY A 163 -5.69 52.03 -1.29
N GLY A 164 -5.19 52.47 -2.45
CA GLY A 164 -4.86 53.89 -2.67
C GLY A 164 -3.48 54.24 -3.26
N GLY A 165 -2.59 53.26 -3.47
CA GLY A 165 -1.23 53.51 -3.98
C GLY A 165 -0.84 52.80 -5.28
N SER A 166 -1.61 51.82 -5.76
CA SER A 166 -1.13 50.88 -6.80
C SER A 166 0.23 50.29 -6.45
N GLU A 167 0.39 49.87 -5.20
CA GLU A 167 1.61 49.25 -4.69
C GLU A 167 1.62 47.77 -5.06
N THR A 168 2.81 47.26 -5.42
CA THR A 168 3.03 45.87 -5.82
C THR A 168 4.13 45.26 -4.97
N SER A 169 4.01 43.98 -4.60
CA SER A 169 5.07 43.28 -3.88
C SER A 169 6.37 43.25 -4.69
N ASN A 170 7.49 43.33 -3.98
CA ASN A 170 8.82 43.14 -4.58
C ASN A 170 9.02 41.67 -4.93
N ALA A 171 9.87 41.42 -5.94
CA ALA A 171 10.27 40.06 -6.26
C ALA A 171 11.20 39.50 -5.15
N LEU A 172 11.08 38.21 -4.88
CA LEU A 172 12.07 37.45 -4.12
C LEU A 172 12.82 36.51 -5.05
N THR A 173 14.12 36.35 -4.83
CA THR A 173 14.94 35.38 -5.57
C THR A 173 15.79 34.63 -4.56
N ASP A 174 15.59 33.31 -4.50
CA ASP A 174 16.28 32.40 -3.57
C ASP A 174 16.31 32.90 -2.12
N ALA A 175 15.23 33.55 -1.68
CA ALA A 175 15.11 34.05 -0.32
C ALA A 175 15.03 32.87 0.65
N ALA A 176 15.77 32.94 1.76
CA ALA A 176 15.72 31.90 2.78
C ALA A 176 14.34 31.87 3.44
N VAL A 177 13.76 30.67 3.58
CA VAL A 177 12.49 30.46 4.26
C VAL A 177 12.77 29.98 5.68
N THR A 178 12.13 30.62 6.67
CA THR A 178 12.18 30.09 8.03
C THR A 178 11.22 28.91 8.12
N ASN A 179 11.74 27.70 8.29
CA ASN A 179 10.93 26.52 8.50
C ASN A 179 10.73 26.28 9.99
N SER A 180 9.47 26.26 10.42
CA SER A 180 9.04 25.90 11.78
C SER A 180 7.96 24.82 11.74
N SER A 181 7.83 24.09 10.64
CA SER A 181 6.93 22.95 10.51
C SER A 181 7.17 21.95 11.64
N GLY A 182 6.10 21.29 12.10
CA GLY A 182 6.17 20.17 13.04
C GLY A 182 5.65 18.88 12.42
N LEU A 183 5.69 18.80 11.09
CA LEU A 183 5.19 17.68 10.32
C LEU A 183 6.34 16.72 10.02
N ASP A 184 6.30 15.55 10.64
CA ASP A 184 7.24 14.45 10.35
C ASP A 184 7.03 13.91 8.91
N TYR A 185 8.11 13.35 8.35
CA TYR A 185 8.04 12.63 7.09
C TYR A 185 7.02 11.47 7.12
N PRO A 186 6.37 11.17 5.98
CA PRO A 186 5.52 9.98 5.88
C PRO A 186 6.36 8.72 6.02
N THR A 187 5.91 7.80 6.87
CA THR A 187 6.51 6.47 6.97
C THR A 187 6.19 5.62 5.73
N THR A 188 7.05 4.66 5.43
CA THR A 188 6.81 3.71 4.34
C THR A 188 5.83 2.60 4.75
N ASN A 189 5.14 2.02 3.77
CA ASN A 189 4.29 0.84 3.91
C ASN A 189 4.98 -0.38 3.30
N GLN A 190 4.89 -1.54 3.96
CA GLN A 190 5.53 -2.76 3.47
C GLN A 190 4.79 -4.04 3.86
N HIS A 191 4.50 -4.96 2.93
CA HIS A 191 4.11 -6.34 3.26
C HIS A 191 4.98 -7.34 2.53
N PHE A 192 5.31 -8.44 3.19
CA PHE A 192 5.85 -9.59 2.47
C PHE A 192 4.85 -10.03 1.41
N GLU A 193 5.34 -10.21 0.19
CA GLU A 193 4.52 -10.76 -0.88
C GLU A 193 4.10 -12.18 -0.54
N GLN A 194 2.86 -12.54 -0.85
CA GLN A 194 2.30 -13.82 -0.45
C GLN A 194 2.34 -14.88 -1.56
N TYR A 195 2.65 -14.49 -2.80
CA TYR A 195 2.65 -15.34 -3.99
C TYR A 195 4.02 -15.46 -4.66
N ALA A 196 4.35 -16.68 -5.11
CA ALA A 196 5.58 -17.01 -5.83
C ALA A 196 6.88 -16.60 -5.09
N VAL A 197 6.85 -16.55 -3.76
CA VAL A 197 8.01 -16.30 -2.88
C VAL A 197 7.87 -17.11 -1.59
N THR A 198 8.98 -17.30 -0.88
CA THR A 198 9.04 -17.95 0.42
C THR A 198 8.38 -17.09 1.50
N GLN A 199 7.60 -17.73 2.35
CA GLN A 199 6.83 -17.12 3.43
C GLN A 199 7.40 -17.41 4.81
N HIS A 200 6.92 -16.67 5.80
CA HIS A 200 7.24 -16.97 7.20
C HIS A 200 6.82 -18.40 7.52
N ALA A 201 7.66 -19.11 8.25
CA ALA A 201 7.51 -20.50 8.66
C ALA A 201 7.57 -21.53 7.52
N ASP A 202 8.07 -21.15 6.33
CA ASP A 202 8.32 -22.09 5.24
C ASP A 202 9.57 -22.93 5.45
N LEU A 203 9.58 -24.05 4.73
CA LEU A 203 10.74 -24.90 4.54
C LEU A 203 11.40 -24.56 3.21
N VAL A 204 12.72 -24.47 3.23
CA VAL A 204 13.55 -24.27 2.04
C VAL A 204 14.61 -25.36 2.01
N ALA A 205 14.90 -25.90 0.83
CA ALA A 205 15.92 -26.95 0.64
C ALA A 205 17.03 -26.53 -0.34
N ASP A 206 16.89 -25.34 -0.92
CA ASP A 206 17.78 -24.75 -1.92
C ASP A 206 17.67 -23.22 -1.82
N ASP A 207 18.39 -22.50 -2.68
CA ASP A 207 18.24 -21.06 -2.87
C ASP A 207 16.76 -20.67 -2.96
N PHE A 208 16.36 -19.64 -2.21
CA PHE A 208 14.95 -19.30 -2.06
C PHE A 208 14.68 -17.83 -2.36
N THR A 209 13.50 -17.55 -2.91
CA THR A 209 13.12 -16.18 -3.31
C THR A 209 12.33 -15.51 -2.20
N VAL A 210 12.68 -14.28 -1.86
CA VAL A 210 11.92 -13.41 -0.97
C VAL A 210 11.42 -12.19 -1.76
N GLY A 211 10.27 -11.66 -1.35
CA GLY A 211 9.66 -10.51 -2.00
C GLY A 211 8.93 -9.61 -1.02
N LEU A 212 8.94 -8.31 -1.30
CA LEU A 212 8.27 -7.29 -0.49
C LEU A 212 7.50 -6.32 -1.39
N HIS A 213 6.19 -6.17 -1.15
CA HIS A 213 5.43 -5.04 -1.62
C HIS A 213 5.80 -3.85 -0.74
N ALA A 214 6.45 -2.83 -1.30
CA ALA A 214 6.97 -1.71 -0.54
C ALA A 214 6.61 -0.39 -1.23
N PHE A 215 6.03 0.54 -0.47
CA PHE A 215 5.52 1.81 -0.97
C PHE A 215 5.89 2.97 -0.05
N ALA A 216 6.07 4.14 -0.64
CA ALA A 216 6.34 5.39 0.07
C ALA A 216 5.67 6.54 -0.67
N ALA A 217 5.31 7.62 0.03
CA ALA A 217 4.63 8.78 -0.55
C ALA A 217 5.42 9.43 -1.71
N TYR A 218 6.75 9.27 -1.70
CA TYR A 218 7.68 9.81 -2.70
C TYR A 218 8.55 8.72 -3.36
N ARG A 219 8.03 7.50 -3.46
CA ARG A 219 8.71 6.29 -4.00
C ARG A 219 9.76 5.67 -3.07
N VAL A 220 10.03 4.40 -3.33
CA VAL A 220 11.06 3.60 -2.67
C VAL A 220 12.36 3.73 -3.46
N ALA A 221 13.46 4.05 -2.76
CA ALA A 221 14.80 4.09 -3.33
C ALA A 221 15.41 2.68 -3.41
N ALA A 222 15.23 1.88 -2.36
CA ALA A 222 15.66 0.50 -2.31
C ALA A 222 14.95 -0.29 -1.21
N VAL A 223 14.97 -1.62 -1.36
CA VAL A 223 14.70 -2.58 -0.29
C VAL A 223 15.95 -3.40 -0.04
N ARG A 224 16.35 -3.53 1.21
CA ARG A 224 17.48 -4.38 1.62
C ARG A 224 16.97 -5.60 2.36
N PHE A 225 17.33 -6.79 1.90
CA PHE A 225 17.09 -8.05 2.58
C PHE A 225 18.39 -8.53 3.21
N THR A 226 18.34 -8.84 4.51
CA THR A 226 19.45 -9.42 5.25
C THR A 226 18.99 -10.74 5.87
N ALA A 227 19.50 -11.86 5.36
CA ALA A 227 19.21 -13.20 5.87
C ALA A 227 20.31 -13.64 6.84
N THR A 228 19.95 -14.05 8.06
CA THR A 228 20.89 -14.43 9.13
C THR A 228 20.55 -15.81 9.69
N GLY A 229 21.53 -16.71 9.68
CA GLY A 229 21.39 -18.08 10.17
C GLY A 229 21.55 -18.15 11.69
N HIS A 230 20.66 -18.89 12.36
CA HIS A 230 20.69 -19.01 13.82
C HIS A 230 21.89 -19.81 14.34
N THR A 231 22.31 -20.83 13.59
CA THR A 231 23.38 -21.76 14.00
C THR A 231 24.69 -21.44 13.27
N SER A 232 24.63 -21.23 11.95
CA SER A 232 25.81 -20.89 11.14
C SER A 232 26.34 -19.48 11.42
N ALA A 233 25.47 -18.57 11.88
CA ALA A 233 25.70 -17.12 11.91
C ALA A 233 26.11 -16.55 10.53
N ASN A 234 25.85 -17.28 9.45
CA ASN A 234 26.05 -16.80 8.09
C ASN A 234 25.08 -15.64 7.81
N GLU A 235 25.55 -14.64 7.08
CA GLU A 235 24.74 -13.47 6.69
C GLU A 235 24.80 -13.29 5.17
N VAL A 236 23.63 -13.19 4.55
CA VAL A 236 23.48 -12.84 3.13
C VAL A 236 22.74 -11.52 3.05
N ASP A 237 23.30 -10.55 2.33
CA ASP A 237 22.79 -9.19 2.27
C ASP A 237 22.62 -8.74 0.83
N VAL A 238 21.39 -8.34 0.47
CA VAL A 238 21.04 -8.00 -0.92
C VAL A 238 20.20 -6.73 -0.97
N PHE A 239 20.56 -5.83 -1.89
CA PHE A 239 19.79 -4.62 -2.21
C PHE A 239 19.01 -4.81 -3.51
N VAL A 240 17.75 -4.39 -3.48
CA VAL A 240 16.83 -4.38 -4.62
C VAL A 240 16.35 -2.94 -4.85
N THR A 241 16.80 -2.31 -5.93
CA THR A 241 16.46 -0.91 -6.27
C THR A 241 15.27 -0.76 -7.21
N SER A 242 14.81 -1.88 -7.76
CA SER A 242 13.72 -1.93 -8.73
C SER A 242 12.81 -3.10 -8.43
N PRO A 243 11.49 -2.89 -8.28
CA PRO A 243 10.55 -3.98 -8.18
C PRO A 243 10.41 -4.67 -9.54
N THR A 244 9.91 -5.89 -9.49
CA THR A 244 9.50 -6.70 -10.65
C THR A 244 7.98 -6.92 -10.60
N SER A 245 7.34 -6.98 -11.77
CA SER A 245 5.95 -7.41 -11.87
C SER A 245 5.83 -8.93 -11.67
N THR A 246 4.77 -9.39 -11.01
CA THR A 246 4.45 -10.81 -10.90
C THR A 246 2.95 -11.05 -11.08
N GLU A 247 2.61 -11.71 -12.17
CA GLU A 247 1.25 -12.14 -12.49
C GLU A 247 0.78 -13.26 -11.55
N ARG A 248 -0.48 -13.18 -11.14
CA ARG A 248 -1.19 -14.23 -10.39
C ARG A 248 -1.98 -15.08 -11.35
N THR A 249 -1.64 -16.36 -11.43
CA THR A 249 -2.23 -17.29 -12.40
C THR A 249 -3.76 -17.42 -12.32
N ALA A 250 -4.37 -17.33 -11.13
CA ALA A 250 -5.81 -17.49 -10.98
C ALA A 250 -6.63 -16.28 -11.46
N THR A 251 -6.04 -15.08 -11.46
CA THR A 251 -6.74 -13.83 -11.80
C THR A 251 -6.22 -13.18 -13.08
N GLY A 252 -4.99 -13.49 -13.51
CA GLY A 252 -4.28 -12.79 -14.59
C GLY A 252 -3.81 -11.38 -14.21
N LEU A 253 -3.96 -10.99 -12.94
CA LEU A 253 -3.58 -9.67 -12.44
C LEU A 253 -2.13 -9.69 -11.92
N SER A 254 -1.46 -8.55 -12.00
CA SER A 254 -0.07 -8.40 -11.59
C SER A 254 0.11 -7.35 -10.51
N ALA A 255 1.07 -7.61 -9.61
CA ALA A 255 1.53 -6.64 -8.62
C ALA A 255 3.05 -6.55 -8.65
N GLU A 256 3.54 -5.37 -8.31
CA GLU A 256 4.96 -5.12 -8.21
C GLU A 256 5.52 -5.48 -6.83
N SER A 257 6.77 -5.93 -6.82
CA SER A 257 7.44 -6.41 -5.62
C SER A 257 8.95 -6.31 -5.75
N HIS A 258 9.62 -5.93 -4.68
CA HIS A 258 11.08 -5.97 -4.61
C HIS A 258 11.49 -7.39 -4.28
N LYS A 259 11.93 -8.14 -5.30
CA LYS A 259 12.29 -9.56 -5.20
C LYS A 259 13.80 -9.79 -5.28
N THR A 260 14.26 -10.78 -4.54
CA THR A 260 15.61 -11.33 -4.69
C THR A 260 15.65 -12.80 -4.29
N THR A 261 16.67 -13.49 -4.76
CA THR A 261 17.04 -14.83 -4.29
C THR A 261 18.06 -14.72 -3.16
N ILE A 262 17.90 -15.51 -2.11
CA ILE A 262 18.85 -15.71 -1.02
C ILE A 262 19.63 -16.99 -1.31
N ASP A 263 20.95 -16.86 -1.43
CA ASP A 263 21.90 -17.98 -1.59
C ASP A 263 22.01 -18.77 -0.29
N ILE A 264 21.75 -20.08 -0.34
CA ILE A 264 21.71 -20.92 0.86
C ILE A 264 23.07 -21.54 1.24
N SER A 265 24.09 -21.40 0.40
CA SER A 265 25.35 -22.17 0.48
C SER A 265 26.16 -22.00 1.77
N GLY A 266 25.92 -20.95 2.55
CA GLY A 266 26.55 -20.69 3.85
C GLY A 266 25.77 -21.15 5.08
N PHE A 267 24.54 -21.64 4.91
CA PHE A 267 23.67 -22.08 6.02
C PHE A 267 23.82 -23.58 6.29
N THR A 268 23.47 -23.99 7.51
CA THR A 268 23.52 -25.37 8.00
C THR A 268 22.15 -26.03 7.91
N ASP A 269 22.10 -27.23 7.35
CA ASP A 269 20.87 -28.03 7.27
C ASP A 269 20.21 -28.20 8.65
N GLY A 270 18.90 -27.98 8.71
CA GLY A 270 18.07 -27.98 9.92
C GLY A 270 18.00 -26.64 10.67
N GLU A 271 18.71 -25.59 10.24
CA GLU A 271 18.70 -24.30 10.94
C GLU A 271 17.53 -23.38 10.57
N LEU A 272 17.22 -22.42 11.46
CA LEU A 272 16.35 -21.30 11.15
C LEU A 272 17.15 -20.14 10.54
N ILE A 273 16.54 -19.46 9.57
CA ILE A 273 17.08 -18.28 8.90
C ILE A 273 16.09 -17.14 9.07
N ASP A 274 16.53 -16.05 9.69
CA ASP A 274 15.73 -14.81 9.80
C ASP A 274 16.04 -13.89 8.63
N VAL A 275 15.03 -13.39 7.93
CA VAL A 275 15.16 -12.43 6.84
C VAL A 275 14.57 -11.09 7.27
N ARG A 276 15.47 -10.14 7.55
CA ARG A 276 15.14 -8.74 7.82
C ARG A 276 14.95 -8.01 6.50
N ALA A 277 13.87 -7.25 6.39
CA ALA A 277 13.59 -6.34 5.30
C ALA A 277 13.66 -4.89 5.80
N ARG A 278 14.34 -4.03 5.03
CA ARG A 278 14.44 -2.59 5.26
C ARG A 278 14.02 -1.82 4.01
N VAL A 279 13.09 -0.88 4.15
CA VAL A 279 12.58 -0.05 3.05
C VAL A 279 13.09 1.37 3.20
N TYR A 280 13.81 1.83 2.17
CA TYR A 280 14.44 3.13 2.11
C TYR A 280 13.61 4.06 1.21
N PRO A 281 12.96 5.12 1.74
CA PRO A 281 12.23 6.07 0.92
C PRO A 281 13.19 7.03 0.16
N VAL A 282 12.77 7.51 -1.01
CA VAL A 282 13.52 8.57 -1.71
C VAL A 282 13.48 9.90 -0.96
N VAL A 283 12.38 10.18 -0.26
CA VAL A 283 12.21 11.36 0.60
C VAL A 283 11.73 10.86 1.96
N GLY A 284 12.50 11.14 3.01
CA GLY A 284 12.25 10.65 4.36
C GLY A 284 13.54 10.41 5.16
N ASP A 285 13.43 10.55 6.47
CA ASP A 285 14.49 10.39 7.47
C ASP A 285 14.46 9.00 8.14
N THR A 286 13.36 8.26 7.96
CA THR A 286 13.07 7.02 8.67
C THR A 286 12.95 5.84 7.72
N ILE A 287 13.64 4.75 8.04
CA ILE A 287 13.56 3.45 7.36
C ILE A 287 12.47 2.61 8.03
N ALA A 288 11.60 1.97 7.25
CA ALA A 288 10.78 0.89 7.81
C ALA A 288 11.62 -0.38 7.93
N ASP A 289 11.63 -0.96 9.12
CA ASP A 289 12.51 -2.06 9.48
C ASP A 289 11.74 -3.09 10.30
N ASN A 290 11.71 -4.33 9.83
CA ASN A 290 10.98 -5.40 10.51
C ASN A 290 11.80 -6.14 11.57
N GLN A 291 13.05 -5.73 11.88
CA GLN A 291 13.92 -6.46 12.80
C GLN A 291 13.28 -6.73 14.18
N SER A 292 12.53 -5.77 14.69
CA SER A 292 11.87 -5.87 16.00
C SER A 292 10.49 -6.53 15.96
N ASN A 293 9.97 -6.86 14.77
CA ASN A 293 8.59 -7.29 14.56
C ASN A 293 8.46 -8.80 14.79
N THR A 294 8.66 -9.26 16.01
CA THR A 294 8.63 -10.69 16.37
C THR A 294 7.36 -11.09 17.13
N ALA A 295 6.48 -10.13 17.44
CA ALA A 295 5.25 -10.39 18.15
C ALA A 295 4.18 -11.01 17.22
N THR A 296 3.32 -11.87 17.77
CA THR A 296 2.24 -12.53 17.02
C THR A 296 1.35 -11.56 16.23
N HIS A 297 1.05 -10.38 16.80
CA HIS A 297 0.24 -9.38 16.10
C HIS A 297 0.90 -8.80 14.84
N GLU A 298 2.24 -8.83 14.75
CA GLU A 298 2.95 -8.42 13.53
C GLU A 298 2.93 -9.52 12.47
N GLU A 299 2.92 -10.81 12.87
CA GLU A 299 2.70 -11.94 11.95
C GLU A 299 1.29 -11.94 11.37
N ILE A 300 0.32 -11.56 12.21
CA ILE A 300 -1.07 -11.30 11.82
C ILE A 300 -1.13 -10.16 10.79
N ARG A 301 -0.24 -9.16 10.82
CA ARG A 301 -0.20 -8.05 9.85
C ARG A 301 0.68 -8.32 8.62
N LYS A 302 1.49 -9.39 8.62
CA LYS A 302 2.58 -9.64 7.63
C LYS A 302 3.70 -8.60 7.65
N PHE A 303 3.89 -7.99 8.82
CA PHE A 303 4.98 -7.07 9.15
C PHE A 303 6.13 -7.74 9.88
N ASN A 304 5.97 -9.01 10.25
CA ASN A 304 6.92 -9.70 11.09
C ASN A 304 8.30 -9.89 10.44
N LEU A 305 9.30 -10.16 11.28
CA LEU A 305 10.54 -10.79 10.84
C LEU A 305 10.20 -12.12 10.17
N LEU A 306 10.57 -12.28 8.90
CA LEU A 306 10.38 -13.53 8.17
C LEU A 306 11.37 -14.55 8.72
N THR A 307 10.92 -15.73 9.10
CA THR A 307 11.79 -16.80 9.59
C THR A 307 11.45 -18.05 8.80
N VAL A 308 12.44 -18.70 8.21
CA VAL A 308 12.28 -19.95 7.44
C VAL A 308 13.17 -21.04 8.04
N ARG A 309 12.87 -22.30 7.76
CA ARG A 309 13.73 -23.43 8.15
C ARG A 309 14.41 -24.01 6.92
N TYR A 310 15.74 -24.03 6.93
CA TYR A 310 16.52 -24.77 5.94
C TYR A 310 16.49 -26.26 6.29
N ASP A 311 15.96 -27.10 5.41
CA ASP A 311 15.88 -28.54 5.61
C ASP A 311 15.85 -29.29 4.28
N THR A 312 16.88 -30.07 4.01
CA THR A 312 17.02 -30.92 2.82
C THR A 312 16.32 -32.27 2.96
N THR A 313 15.82 -32.62 4.15
CA THR A 313 15.19 -33.90 4.48
C THR A 313 13.81 -33.73 5.12
N PRO A 314 12.87 -33.01 4.47
CA PRO A 314 11.57 -32.74 5.05
C PRO A 314 10.81 -34.04 5.35
N THR A 315 10.13 -34.06 6.48
CA THR A 315 9.35 -35.20 6.93
C THR A 315 8.03 -35.30 6.17
N VAL A 316 7.79 -36.45 5.55
CA VAL A 316 6.61 -36.69 4.72
C VAL A 316 5.73 -37.78 5.31
N ARG A 317 4.41 -37.60 5.24
CA ARG A 317 3.39 -38.62 5.54
C ARG A 317 2.37 -38.73 4.41
N TYR A 318 1.84 -39.92 4.20
CA TYR A 318 0.83 -40.22 3.19
C TYR A 318 -0.48 -40.60 3.85
N VAL A 319 -1.58 -40.06 3.31
CA VAL A 319 -2.96 -40.32 3.75
C VAL A 319 -3.77 -40.79 2.54
N ARG A 320 -4.45 -41.92 2.69
CA ARG A 320 -5.33 -42.48 1.64
C ARG A 320 -6.62 -43.01 2.27
N THR A 321 -7.71 -42.99 1.51
CA THR A 321 -9.00 -43.57 1.93
C THR A 321 -8.93 -45.07 2.25
N THR A 322 -7.90 -45.77 1.76
CA THR A 322 -7.59 -47.18 2.06
C THR A 322 -6.55 -47.35 3.18
N GLY A 323 -6.09 -46.27 3.81
CA GLY A 323 -5.08 -46.29 4.87
C GLY A 323 -5.62 -46.82 6.21
N ASN A 324 -4.78 -46.79 7.25
CA ASN A 324 -5.16 -47.25 8.58
C ASN A 324 -4.47 -46.42 9.68
N ASP A 325 -5.23 -45.78 10.57
CA ASP A 325 -4.66 -44.96 11.65
C ASP A 325 -4.10 -45.75 12.84
N SER A 326 -4.43 -47.04 12.94
CA SER A 326 -3.94 -47.93 14.00
C SER A 326 -2.68 -48.69 13.62
N THR A 327 -2.56 -49.10 12.35
CA THR A 327 -1.44 -49.94 11.87
C THR A 327 -0.64 -49.33 10.74
N GLY A 328 -1.10 -48.24 10.12
CA GLY A 328 -0.32 -47.48 9.17
C GLY A 328 0.87 -46.82 9.87
N ASP A 329 1.91 -46.52 9.11
CA ASP A 329 3.09 -45.75 9.55
C ASP A 329 3.22 -44.43 8.78
N GLY A 330 2.26 -44.14 7.90
CA GLY A 330 2.22 -42.96 7.06
C GLY A 330 3.24 -42.98 5.92
N SER A 331 3.88 -44.11 5.63
CA SER A 331 4.63 -44.31 4.40
C SER A 331 3.70 -44.49 3.19
N THR A 332 4.27 -44.45 1.98
CA THR A 332 3.50 -44.73 0.74
C THR A 332 2.89 -46.13 0.70
N GLY A 333 3.54 -47.11 1.34
CA GLY A 333 3.12 -48.51 1.38
C GLY A 333 2.08 -48.81 2.45
N THR A 334 2.15 -48.11 3.58
CA THR A 334 1.24 -48.25 4.73
C THR A 334 0.73 -46.87 5.19
N PRO A 335 -0.06 -46.18 4.34
CA PRO A 335 -0.51 -44.82 4.61
C PRO A 335 -1.48 -44.75 5.79
N TYR A 336 -1.59 -43.56 6.37
CA TYR A 336 -2.63 -43.25 7.34
C TYR A 336 -4.00 -43.10 6.66
N LEU A 337 -5.07 -43.23 7.45
CA LEU A 337 -6.44 -43.06 6.99
C LEU A 337 -6.87 -41.58 7.07
N THR A 338 -6.39 -40.84 8.08
CA THR A 338 -6.83 -39.46 8.33
C THR A 338 -5.70 -38.44 8.34
N ILE A 339 -6.03 -37.20 7.95
CA ILE A 339 -5.15 -36.04 8.07
C ILE A 339 -4.72 -35.83 9.53
N GLY A 340 -5.67 -35.94 10.47
CA GLY A 340 -5.39 -35.80 11.90
C GLY A 340 -4.28 -36.74 12.37
N LYS A 341 -4.37 -38.04 12.03
CA LYS A 341 -3.32 -38.99 12.42
C LYS A 341 -1.97 -38.61 11.82
N ALA A 342 -1.92 -38.21 10.55
CA ALA A 342 -0.69 -37.73 9.94
C ALA A 342 -0.11 -36.52 10.68
N LEU A 343 -0.93 -35.50 10.97
CA LEU A 343 -0.50 -34.30 11.70
C LEU A 343 0.02 -34.60 13.12
N SER A 344 -0.50 -35.64 13.79
CA SER A 344 -0.01 -36.03 15.12
C SER A 344 1.45 -36.50 15.13
N ASP A 345 2.00 -36.88 13.97
CA ASP A 345 3.40 -37.22 13.80
C ASP A 345 4.28 -35.97 13.53
N SER A 346 3.69 -34.77 13.53
CA SER A 346 4.34 -33.49 13.20
C SER A 346 5.11 -33.47 11.87
N PRO A 347 4.50 -33.92 10.75
CA PRO A 347 5.14 -33.91 9.45
C PRO A 347 5.21 -32.49 8.88
N ASP A 348 6.21 -32.27 8.05
CA ASP A 348 6.34 -31.08 7.22
C ASP A 348 5.34 -31.09 6.05
N THR A 349 5.17 -32.27 5.43
CA THR A 349 4.22 -32.47 4.32
C THR A 349 3.34 -33.70 4.55
N VAL A 350 2.04 -33.53 4.31
CA VAL A 350 1.05 -34.60 4.26
C VAL A 350 0.51 -34.69 2.84
N TYR A 351 0.85 -35.78 2.15
CA TYR A 351 0.31 -36.08 0.84
C TYR A 351 -1.02 -36.83 0.93
N LEU A 352 -2.01 -36.37 0.16
CA LEU A 352 -3.34 -36.97 0.07
C LEU A 352 -3.53 -37.71 -1.25
N GLY A 353 -3.81 -39.02 -1.20
CA GLY A 353 -4.28 -39.74 -2.38
C GLY A 353 -5.68 -39.28 -2.80
N ALA A 354 -6.18 -39.69 -3.97
CA ALA A 354 -7.54 -39.38 -4.41
C ALA A 354 -8.60 -39.76 -3.37
N GLY A 355 -9.57 -38.88 -3.13
CA GLY A 355 -10.68 -39.10 -2.21
C GLY A 355 -11.10 -37.87 -1.42
N THR A 356 -11.98 -38.10 -0.45
CA THR A 356 -12.51 -37.08 0.45
C THR A 356 -12.02 -37.33 1.87
N TYR A 357 -11.45 -36.30 2.50
CA TYR A 357 -10.83 -36.37 3.82
C TYR A 357 -11.39 -35.30 4.75
N ALA A 358 -11.52 -35.61 6.04
CA ALA A 358 -11.91 -34.63 7.04
C ALA A 358 -10.78 -33.62 7.28
N GLY A 359 -11.10 -32.32 7.15
CA GLY A 359 -10.09 -31.25 7.17
C GLY A 359 -9.52 -30.87 8.54
N GLY A 360 -10.21 -31.20 9.63
CA GLY A 360 -9.71 -31.07 11.01
C GLY A 360 -9.78 -32.40 11.74
N SER A 361 -9.40 -32.40 13.02
CA SER A 361 -9.27 -33.65 13.78
C SER A 361 -9.31 -33.46 15.30
N SER A 362 -9.62 -34.54 16.00
CA SER A 362 -9.63 -34.61 17.47
C SER A 362 -8.25 -34.88 18.08
N ILE A 363 -7.16 -34.48 17.41
CA ILE A 363 -5.80 -34.72 17.92
C ILE A 363 -5.46 -33.86 19.13
N THR A 364 -4.37 -34.24 19.81
CA THR A 364 -3.67 -33.33 20.72
C THR A 364 -3.07 -32.19 19.92
N ARG A 365 -3.09 -30.98 20.49
CA ARG A 365 -2.52 -29.80 19.85
C ARG A 365 -1.04 -29.99 19.54
N VAL A 366 -0.67 -29.62 18.32
CA VAL A 366 0.70 -29.58 17.82
C VAL A 366 1.12 -28.12 17.71
N THR A 367 2.14 -27.74 18.47
CA THR A 367 2.85 -26.46 18.35
C THR A 367 3.94 -26.61 17.30
N SER A 368 4.09 -25.66 16.39
CA SER A 368 5.07 -25.74 15.31
C SER A 368 5.50 -24.36 14.85
N SER A 369 6.80 -24.17 14.69
CA SER A 369 7.40 -22.99 14.04
C SER A 369 7.37 -23.05 12.51
N THR A 370 6.88 -24.15 11.92
CA THR A 370 6.82 -24.38 10.47
C THR A 370 5.43 -24.83 10.03
N TRP A 371 5.06 -24.55 8.78
CA TRP A 371 3.80 -25.01 8.21
C TRP A 371 3.77 -26.54 8.03
N ALA A 372 2.73 -27.20 8.57
CA ALA A 372 2.37 -28.52 8.10
C ALA A 372 1.53 -28.37 6.82
N THR A 373 2.08 -28.78 5.69
CA THR A 373 1.46 -28.62 4.37
C THR A 373 0.70 -29.87 3.97
N VAL A 374 -0.62 -29.78 3.90
CA VAL A 374 -1.50 -30.83 3.36
C VAL A 374 -1.75 -30.55 1.88
N THR A 375 -1.38 -31.49 1.01
CA THR A 375 -1.37 -31.30 -0.45
C THR A 375 -1.69 -32.62 -1.18
N PRO A 376 -2.18 -32.61 -2.43
CA PRO A 376 -2.35 -33.83 -3.20
C PRO A 376 -1.05 -34.62 -3.36
N GLU A 377 -1.13 -35.95 -3.33
CA GLU A 377 -0.05 -36.84 -3.76
C GLU A 377 0.40 -36.50 -5.19
N PRO A 378 1.69 -36.67 -5.54
CA PRO A 378 2.15 -36.47 -6.91
C PRO A 378 1.28 -37.22 -7.93
N GLY A 379 0.76 -36.49 -8.93
CA GLY A 379 -0.15 -37.01 -9.95
C GLY A 379 -1.64 -36.91 -9.59
N GLN A 380 -1.99 -36.35 -8.43
CA GLN A 380 -3.35 -35.93 -8.06
C GLN A 380 -3.46 -34.40 -8.09
N ASP A 381 -4.70 -33.89 -8.00
CA ASP A 381 -4.99 -32.45 -8.00
C ASP A 381 -6.30 -32.12 -7.26
N ALA A 382 -6.69 -30.85 -7.27
CA ALA A 382 -7.91 -30.37 -6.62
C ALA A 382 -9.19 -31.06 -7.14
N SER A 383 -9.22 -31.58 -8.37
CA SER A 383 -10.39 -32.27 -8.92
C SER A 383 -10.63 -33.66 -8.33
N THR A 384 -9.60 -34.26 -7.72
CA THR A 384 -9.61 -35.63 -7.20
C THR A 384 -9.38 -35.71 -5.69
N VAL A 385 -8.88 -34.64 -5.08
CA VAL A 385 -8.58 -34.55 -3.64
C VAL A 385 -9.44 -33.47 -2.99
N ILE A 386 -10.35 -33.92 -2.13
CA ILE A 386 -11.29 -33.06 -1.39
C ILE A 386 -10.95 -33.08 0.10
N VAL A 387 -10.74 -31.91 0.68
CA VAL A 387 -10.67 -31.69 2.12
C VAL A 387 -12.01 -31.12 2.57
N GLN A 388 -12.82 -31.98 3.17
CA GLN A 388 -14.17 -31.66 3.59
C GLN A 388 -14.21 -31.22 5.06
N CYS A 389 -14.84 -30.08 5.34
CA CYS A 389 -15.11 -29.61 6.70
C CYS A 389 -16.54 -29.97 7.13
N ASN A 390 -16.74 -30.30 8.41
CA ASN A 390 -18.03 -30.59 9.04
C ASN A 390 -17.98 -30.24 10.53
N ALA A 391 -19.12 -30.22 11.23
CA ALA A 391 -19.20 -29.78 12.63
C ALA A 391 -18.37 -30.63 13.60
N SER A 392 -18.21 -31.92 13.31
CA SER A 392 -17.47 -32.86 14.16
C SER A 392 -15.96 -32.82 13.95
N THR A 393 -15.50 -32.34 12.80
CA THR A 393 -14.08 -32.34 12.41
C THR A 393 -13.58 -30.98 11.91
N ARG A 394 -14.25 -29.87 12.22
CA ARG A 394 -13.80 -28.52 11.82
C ARG A 394 -12.59 -28.00 12.56
N THR A 395 -12.36 -28.49 13.77
CA THR A 395 -11.28 -28.00 14.62
C THR A 395 -9.95 -28.52 14.10
N TYR A 396 -9.04 -27.61 13.77
CA TYR A 396 -7.67 -27.95 13.41
C TYR A 396 -6.76 -27.59 14.59
N ARG A 397 -5.96 -28.56 15.02
CA ARG A 397 -5.13 -28.44 16.23
C ARG A 397 -3.64 -28.46 15.89
N HIS A 398 -3.30 -27.74 14.84
CA HIS A 398 -1.93 -27.47 14.43
C HIS A 398 -1.74 -25.96 14.40
N GLU A 399 -0.66 -25.46 15.01
CA GLU A 399 -0.40 -24.02 15.13
C GLU A 399 -0.27 -23.34 13.76
N ARG A 400 0.39 -24.00 12.80
CA ARG A 400 0.55 -23.50 11.43
C ARG A 400 0.04 -24.52 10.42
N TYR A 401 -1.19 -24.36 9.96
CA TYR A 401 -1.87 -25.32 9.10
C TYR A 401 -2.04 -24.81 7.67
N ARG A 402 -1.43 -25.50 6.69
CA ARG A 402 -1.50 -25.12 5.28
C ARG A 402 -2.21 -26.19 4.47
N LEU A 403 -3.17 -25.77 3.65
CA LEU A 403 -3.86 -26.58 2.67
C LEU A 403 -3.47 -26.05 1.28
N ARG A 404 -2.92 -26.91 0.42
CA ARG A 404 -2.41 -26.52 -0.90
C ARG A 404 -2.99 -27.41 -1.99
N GLY A 405 -3.48 -26.82 -3.08
CA GLY A 405 -3.84 -27.56 -4.31
C GLY A 405 -5.01 -28.53 -4.16
N VAL A 406 -5.87 -28.36 -3.15
CA VAL A 406 -7.01 -29.25 -2.85
C VAL A 406 -8.34 -28.53 -3.09
N THR A 407 -9.42 -29.29 -3.25
CA THR A 407 -10.77 -28.73 -3.10
C THR A 407 -11.14 -28.69 -1.62
N ILE A 408 -11.53 -27.51 -1.11
CA ILE A 408 -12.10 -27.30 0.21
C ILE A 408 -13.62 -27.36 0.10
N GLN A 409 -14.25 -28.35 0.72
CA GLN A 409 -15.67 -28.60 0.56
C GLN A 409 -16.45 -28.54 1.88
N GLN A 410 -17.65 -27.97 1.89
CA GLN A 410 -18.54 -28.05 3.04
C GLN A 410 -19.34 -29.36 3.05
N ALA A 411 -19.56 -29.94 4.23
CA ALA A 411 -20.46 -31.09 4.39
C ALA A 411 -21.87 -30.71 4.88
N GLU A 412 -21.98 -29.56 5.54
CA GLU A 412 -23.18 -29.08 6.26
C GLU A 412 -23.05 -27.61 6.69
N THR A 413 -24.08 -27.01 7.29
CA THR A 413 -24.03 -25.63 7.80
C THR A 413 -23.04 -25.42 8.97
N GLY A 414 -22.58 -26.51 9.58
CA GLY A 414 -21.56 -26.51 10.64
C GLY A 414 -20.11 -26.48 10.16
N SER A 415 -19.87 -26.26 8.85
CA SER A 415 -18.60 -26.49 8.16
C SER A 415 -17.74 -25.22 8.08
N TRP A 416 -16.72 -25.13 8.92
CA TRP A 416 -15.66 -24.12 8.85
C TRP A 416 -14.34 -24.75 9.32
N PHE A 417 -13.23 -24.00 9.34
CA PHE A 417 -12.06 -24.38 10.12
C PHE A 417 -11.99 -23.53 11.38
N ASP A 418 -11.76 -24.18 12.52
CA ASP A 418 -11.83 -23.56 13.84
C ASP A 418 -10.47 -23.61 14.55
N GLY A 419 -9.86 -22.44 14.77
CA GLY A 419 -8.56 -22.27 15.40
C GLY A 419 -8.58 -22.26 16.94
N GLU A 420 -9.76 -22.29 17.56
CA GLU A 420 -9.95 -22.31 19.02
C GLU A 420 -9.42 -21.09 19.81
N GLU A 421 -9.05 -19.97 19.16
CA GLU A 421 -8.58 -18.71 19.81
C GLU A 421 -7.28 -18.87 20.62
N VAL A 422 -6.31 -19.60 20.06
CA VAL A 422 -5.07 -19.98 20.77
C VAL A 422 -3.81 -19.84 19.93
N GLY A 423 -3.74 -18.85 19.04
CA GLY A 423 -2.52 -18.58 18.26
C GLY A 423 -2.39 -19.43 17.00
N ASN A 424 -3.49 -20.01 16.50
CA ASN A 424 -3.45 -20.87 15.32
C ASN A 424 -3.58 -20.04 14.03
N HIS A 425 -2.76 -20.37 13.03
CA HIS A 425 -2.76 -19.79 11.70
C HIS A 425 -3.22 -20.82 10.67
N ILE A 426 -4.05 -20.39 9.72
CA ILE A 426 -4.47 -21.22 8.59
C ILE A 426 -4.19 -20.53 7.27
N ARG A 427 -3.75 -21.32 6.29
CA ARG A 427 -3.40 -20.85 4.96
C ARG A 427 -3.92 -21.79 3.88
N PHE A 428 -4.50 -21.21 2.85
CA PHE A 428 -5.00 -21.88 1.66
C PHE A 428 -4.21 -21.38 0.45
N GLU A 429 -3.68 -22.29 -0.34
CA GLU A 429 -2.88 -21.97 -1.53
C GLU A 429 -3.35 -22.81 -2.71
N ASP A 430 -3.62 -22.20 -3.86
CA ASP A 430 -4.07 -22.93 -5.06
C ASP A 430 -5.30 -23.81 -4.81
N CYS A 431 -6.13 -23.43 -3.83
CA CYS A 431 -7.28 -24.21 -3.40
C CYS A 431 -8.54 -23.79 -4.18
N VAL A 432 -9.43 -24.76 -4.38
CA VAL A 432 -10.78 -24.54 -4.93
C VAL A 432 -11.77 -24.63 -3.78
N PHE A 433 -12.56 -23.60 -3.51
CA PHE A 433 -13.61 -23.66 -2.49
C PHE A 433 -14.95 -24.04 -3.13
N ASP A 434 -15.56 -25.10 -2.62
CA ASP A 434 -16.84 -25.66 -3.05
C ASP A 434 -17.82 -25.65 -1.86
N ASP A 435 -18.88 -24.85 -1.95
CA ASP A 435 -19.87 -24.78 -0.87
C ASP A 435 -20.73 -26.05 -0.76
N ASN A 436 -20.74 -26.90 -1.78
CA ASN A 436 -21.54 -28.12 -1.86
C ASN A 436 -23.03 -27.86 -1.51
N GLY A 437 -23.55 -26.68 -1.86
CA GLY A 437 -24.91 -26.24 -1.56
C GLY A 437 -25.17 -25.87 -0.09
N PHE A 438 -24.14 -25.68 0.72
CA PHE A 438 -24.25 -25.28 2.12
C PHE A 438 -23.82 -23.83 2.35
N VAL A 439 -24.34 -23.26 3.43
CA VAL A 439 -23.95 -21.94 3.93
C VAL A 439 -23.58 -22.09 5.40
N PRO A 440 -22.35 -21.81 5.81
CA PRO A 440 -21.90 -22.02 7.16
C PRO A 440 -22.48 -20.92 8.06
N THR A 441 -22.48 -21.16 9.37
CA THR A 441 -22.90 -20.13 10.33
C THR A 441 -21.82 -19.10 10.63
N THR A 442 -20.57 -19.33 10.20
CA THR A 442 -19.41 -18.46 10.45
C THR A 442 -18.35 -18.66 9.35
N SER A 443 -17.30 -17.84 9.36
CA SER A 443 -16.22 -17.85 8.36
C SER A 443 -15.32 -19.08 8.41
N VAL A 444 -14.70 -19.39 7.28
CA VAL A 444 -13.81 -20.55 7.06
C VAL A 444 -12.55 -20.56 7.94
N GLY A 445 -12.12 -19.43 8.51
CA GLY A 445 -10.98 -19.33 9.42
C GLY A 445 -11.38 -18.88 10.82
N TYR A 446 -12.54 -19.30 11.31
CA TYR A 446 -13.08 -18.87 12.60
C TYR A 446 -12.08 -19.11 13.75
N ARG A 447 -11.89 -18.08 14.62
CA ARG A 447 -11.02 -18.17 15.81
C ARG A 447 -9.55 -18.53 15.52
N SER A 448 -9.08 -18.17 14.33
CA SER A 448 -7.67 -18.20 13.94
C SER A 448 -7.04 -16.84 14.19
N ASP A 449 -5.73 -16.76 14.37
CA ASP A 449 -5.01 -15.47 14.41
C ASP A 449 -4.85 -14.89 13.00
N SER A 450 -4.63 -15.75 12.00
CA SER A 450 -4.68 -15.34 10.59
C SER A 450 -5.29 -16.39 9.70
N CYS A 451 -6.01 -15.93 8.67
CA CYS A 451 -6.53 -16.73 7.57
C CYS A 451 -6.05 -16.14 6.24
N THR A 452 -5.22 -16.88 5.51
CA THR A 452 -4.59 -16.41 4.28
C THR A 452 -5.04 -17.24 3.08
N PHE A 453 -5.45 -16.56 2.00
CA PHE A 453 -5.77 -17.17 0.71
C PHE A 453 -4.76 -16.69 -0.33
N VAL A 454 -4.17 -17.63 -1.06
CA VAL A 454 -3.21 -17.32 -2.13
C VAL A 454 -3.58 -18.11 -3.37
N ASN A 455 -3.81 -17.41 -4.47
CA ASN A 455 -4.16 -18.01 -5.76
C ASN A 455 -5.38 -18.95 -5.67
N CYS A 456 -6.30 -18.67 -4.76
CA CYS A 456 -7.47 -19.50 -4.50
C CYS A 456 -8.61 -19.12 -5.45
N THR A 457 -9.30 -20.14 -5.95
CA THR A 457 -10.58 -19.95 -6.64
C THR A 457 -11.69 -20.27 -5.66
N ILE A 458 -12.47 -19.26 -5.29
CA ILE A 458 -13.68 -19.48 -4.50
C ILE A 458 -14.80 -19.76 -5.52
N ALA A 459 -14.86 -21.03 -5.96
CA ALA A 459 -15.42 -21.48 -7.23
C ALA A 459 -16.95 -21.63 -7.29
N SER A 460 -17.61 -20.81 -8.11
CA SER A 460 -18.99 -21.03 -8.60
C SER A 460 -19.11 -22.32 -9.41
N GLY A 461 -19.58 -23.41 -8.80
CA GLY A 461 -20.19 -24.49 -9.56
C GLY A 461 -21.55 -24.03 -10.08
N ALA A 462 -21.70 -23.78 -11.38
CA ALA A 462 -22.94 -23.49 -12.15
C ALA A 462 -23.91 -22.39 -11.66
N GLU A 463 -23.81 -21.96 -10.41
CA GLU A 463 -24.53 -20.89 -9.74
C GLU A 463 -23.49 -20.07 -8.95
N PRO A 464 -23.57 -18.73 -8.92
CA PRO A 464 -22.52 -17.90 -8.36
C PRO A 464 -22.33 -18.18 -6.86
N LEU A 465 -21.16 -18.68 -6.47
CA LEU A 465 -20.73 -18.69 -5.08
C LEU A 465 -20.69 -17.25 -4.59
N ASN A 466 -21.50 -16.97 -3.59
CA ASN A 466 -21.49 -15.69 -2.92
C ASN A 466 -20.49 -15.73 -1.76
N PHE A 467 -19.92 -14.58 -1.41
CA PHE A 467 -19.24 -14.36 -0.12
C PHE A 467 -20.08 -14.83 1.09
N ALA A 468 -21.41 -14.95 0.91
CA ALA A 468 -22.31 -15.50 1.89
C ALA A 468 -22.17 -17.02 2.09
N SER A 469 -21.75 -17.81 1.09
CA SER A 469 -21.65 -19.27 1.15
C SER A 469 -20.43 -19.74 1.90
N TRP A 470 -19.42 -18.88 2.08
CA TRP A 470 -18.29 -19.14 3.00
C TRP A 470 -18.22 -18.15 4.18
N LYS A 471 -19.25 -17.28 4.31
CA LYS A 471 -19.43 -16.29 5.38
C LYS A 471 -18.14 -15.56 5.80
N LEU A 472 -17.33 -15.13 4.83
CA LEU A 472 -16.06 -14.46 5.12
C LEU A 472 -16.24 -13.13 5.89
N SER A 473 -17.47 -12.61 5.98
CA SER A 473 -17.84 -11.45 6.82
C SER A 473 -18.00 -11.74 8.32
N SER A 474 -18.01 -13.01 8.75
CA SER A 474 -18.38 -13.40 10.11
C SER A 474 -17.23 -14.12 10.81
N PHE A 475 -16.54 -13.45 11.73
CA PHE A 475 -15.42 -14.03 12.48
C PHE A 475 -15.58 -13.75 13.98
N SER A 476 -14.73 -14.37 14.80
CA SER A 476 -14.79 -14.15 16.24
C SER A 476 -14.31 -12.74 16.58
N SER A 477 -14.77 -12.22 17.72
CA SER A 477 -14.46 -10.86 18.14
C SER A 477 -13.01 -10.63 18.58
N ALA A 478 -12.14 -11.65 18.54
CA ALA A 478 -10.86 -11.63 19.24
C ALA A 478 -9.62 -11.40 18.35
N THR A 479 -9.46 -12.04 17.19
CA THR A 479 -8.09 -12.16 16.60
C THR A 479 -7.90 -12.34 15.09
N VAL A 480 -8.92 -12.59 14.25
CA VAL A 480 -8.66 -13.00 12.84
C VAL A 480 -8.22 -11.83 11.94
N ALA A 481 -7.06 -11.96 11.29
CA ALA A 481 -6.70 -11.18 10.10
C ALA A 481 -6.86 -11.96 8.79
N TYR A 482 -7.52 -11.35 7.81
CA TYR A 482 -7.64 -11.87 6.45
C TYR A 482 -6.61 -11.30 5.48
N PHE A 483 -6.05 -12.19 4.67
CA PHE A 483 -5.22 -11.86 3.51
C PHE A 483 -5.71 -12.61 2.29
N ALA A 484 -5.80 -11.92 1.16
CA ALA A 484 -6.08 -12.50 -0.13
C ALA A 484 -5.07 -11.98 -1.15
N ASP A 485 -4.35 -12.87 -1.81
CA ASP A 485 -3.41 -12.55 -2.88
C ASP A 485 -3.72 -13.42 -4.10
N GLY A 486 -4.08 -12.82 -5.23
CA GLY A 486 -4.40 -13.56 -6.46
C GLY A 486 -5.70 -14.37 -6.38
N CYS A 487 -6.69 -13.94 -5.60
CA CYS A 487 -7.90 -14.73 -5.38
C CYS A 487 -9.05 -14.27 -6.28
N THR A 488 -9.88 -15.21 -6.74
CA THR A 488 -11.16 -14.90 -7.40
C THR A 488 -12.30 -15.06 -6.40
N PHE A 489 -13.04 -13.99 -6.16
CA PHE A 489 -14.26 -13.96 -5.36
C PHE A 489 -15.48 -13.91 -6.28
N GLY A 490 -16.32 -14.95 -6.21
CA GLY A 490 -17.56 -15.02 -6.97
C GLY A 490 -18.57 -13.92 -6.61
N GLN A 491 -19.59 -13.76 -7.46
CA GLN A 491 -20.61 -12.73 -7.32
C GLN A 491 -21.45 -12.92 -6.05
N ALA A 492 -21.39 -11.96 -5.13
CA ALA A 492 -22.32 -11.94 -4.00
C ALA A 492 -23.67 -11.34 -4.42
N THR A 493 -24.77 -12.04 -4.14
CA THR A 493 -26.16 -11.56 -4.39
C THR A 493 -26.69 -10.62 -3.29
N THR A 494 -25.95 -10.47 -2.20
CA THR A 494 -26.29 -9.61 -1.06
C THR A 494 -25.05 -8.86 -0.60
N ALA A 495 -25.19 -7.57 -0.27
CA ALA A 495 -24.14 -6.76 0.36
C ALA A 495 -23.43 -7.52 1.49
N THR A 496 -22.15 -7.78 1.29
CA THR A 496 -21.31 -8.47 2.25
C THR A 496 -19.98 -7.75 2.38
N ILE A 497 -19.56 -7.50 3.62
CA ILE A 497 -18.32 -6.78 3.91
C ILE A 497 -17.33 -7.76 4.53
N LEU A 498 -16.17 -7.95 3.89
CA LEU A 498 -15.02 -8.54 4.54
C LEU A 498 -14.50 -7.56 5.59
N LYS A 499 -14.51 -7.96 6.85
CA LYS A 499 -13.92 -7.15 7.91
C LYS A 499 -12.64 -7.78 8.40
N GLY A 500 -11.77 -6.99 9.04
CA GLY A 500 -10.51 -7.48 9.61
C GLY A 500 -9.53 -8.03 8.58
N TRP A 501 -9.52 -7.46 7.39
CA TRP A 501 -8.50 -7.74 6.38
C TRP A 501 -7.36 -6.73 6.51
N TYR A 502 -6.15 -7.17 6.15
CA TYR A 502 -4.96 -6.32 6.14
C TYR A 502 -4.29 -6.30 4.76
N GLY A 503 -4.55 -7.29 3.90
CA GLY A 503 -4.02 -7.31 2.54
C GLY A 503 -5.01 -7.94 1.55
N VAL A 504 -5.34 -7.20 0.49
CA VAL A 504 -6.04 -7.71 -0.68
C VAL A 504 -5.24 -7.29 -1.91
N VAL A 505 -4.63 -8.27 -2.57
CA VAL A 505 -3.67 -8.07 -3.66
C VAL A 505 -4.12 -8.87 -4.88
N CYS A 506 -4.05 -8.30 -6.07
CA CYS A 506 -4.28 -9.01 -7.35
C CYS A 506 -5.57 -9.84 -7.41
N SER A 507 -6.62 -9.42 -6.73
CA SER A 507 -7.84 -10.22 -6.58
C SER A 507 -8.96 -9.73 -7.49
N ASN A 508 -9.68 -10.68 -8.08
CA ASN A 508 -10.90 -10.43 -8.84
C ASN A 508 -12.10 -10.53 -7.90
N VAL A 509 -12.93 -9.50 -7.88
CA VAL A 509 -14.11 -9.41 -7.02
C VAL A 509 -15.30 -9.01 -7.87
N SER A 510 -16.38 -9.79 -7.82
CA SER A 510 -17.61 -9.47 -8.54
C SER A 510 -18.79 -9.25 -7.59
N GLY A 511 -19.70 -8.35 -7.97
CA GLY A 511 -20.96 -8.14 -7.26
C GLY A 511 -20.83 -7.41 -5.92
N HIS A 512 -21.60 -7.85 -4.92
CA HIS A 512 -21.85 -7.06 -3.70
C HIS A 512 -20.81 -7.23 -2.58
N ILE A 513 -19.53 -7.44 -2.92
CA ILE A 513 -18.46 -7.60 -1.92
C ILE A 513 -17.80 -6.25 -1.64
N GLY A 514 -17.74 -5.88 -0.37
CA GLY A 514 -16.97 -4.74 0.13
C GLY A 514 -15.94 -5.17 1.16
N PHE A 515 -15.07 -4.23 1.52
CA PHE A 515 -13.93 -4.40 2.40
C PHE A 515 -13.97 -3.28 3.42
N ALA A 516 -14.01 -3.62 4.71
CA ALA A 516 -13.93 -2.64 5.80
C ALA A 516 -12.81 -3.01 6.77
N GLY A 517 -11.94 -2.05 7.08
CA GLY A 517 -10.87 -2.29 8.05
C GLY A 517 -11.42 -2.62 9.44
N ASP A 518 -12.55 -2.02 9.81
CA ASP A 518 -12.99 -2.00 11.21
C ASP A 518 -14.12 -3.01 11.54
N VAL A 519 -14.05 -3.59 12.75
CA VAL A 519 -15.19 -4.20 13.44
C VAL A 519 -15.38 -3.51 14.78
N ALA A 520 -16.43 -2.69 14.90
CA ALA A 520 -16.84 -2.14 16.17
C ALA A 520 -16.98 -3.23 17.24
N GLY A 521 -16.27 -3.09 18.37
CA GLY A 521 -16.36 -3.98 19.53
C GLY A 521 -15.39 -5.17 19.54
N THR A 522 -14.38 -5.21 18.67
CA THR A 522 -13.35 -6.26 18.66
C THR A 522 -12.03 -5.78 19.24
N SER A 523 -11.26 -6.69 19.83
CA SER A 523 -9.92 -6.41 20.39
C SER A 523 -8.83 -6.31 19.31
N MET A 524 -9.20 -6.05 18.06
CA MET A 524 -8.23 -5.92 16.98
C MET A 524 -7.27 -4.78 17.28
N THR A 525 -6.00 -5.04 16.99
CA THR A 525 -4.94 -4.03 17.05
C THR A 525 -5.24 -2.86 16.10
N SER A 526 -4.53 -1.73 16.25
CA SER A 526 -4.69 -0.58 15.37
C SER A 526 -4.63 -0.99 13.89
N ASN A 527 -5.54 -0.46 13.06
CA ASN A 527 -5.59 -0.71 11.62
C ASN A 527 -4.51 0.11 10.91
N ILE A 528 -3.26 -0.31 11.08
CA ILE A 528 -2.08 0.35 10.52
C ILE A 528 -1.51 -0.56 9.43
N GLY A 529 -1.15 0.04 8.29
CA GLY A 529 -0.30 -0.66 7.35
C GLY A 529 -0.97 -1.46 6.24
N GLY A 530 -2.29 -1.40 6.09
CA GLY A 530 -2.98 -2.29 5.16
C GLY A 530 -2.67 -2.02 3.67
N LEU A 531 -2.85 -3.06 2.85
CA LEU A 531 -2.68 -3.03 1.39
C LEU A 531 -3.99 -3.38 0.66
N PHE A 532 -4.42 -2.50 -0.23
CA PHE A 532 -5.44 -2.79 -1.25
C PHE A 532 -4.83 -2.51 -2.63
N LEU A 533 -4.24 -3.53 -3.23
CA LEU A 533 -3.30 -3.41 -4.34
C LEU A 533 -3.74 -4.20 -5.57
N CYS A 534 -3.77 -3.55 -6.73
CA CYS A 534 -3.95 -4.21 -8.03
C CYS A 534 -5.19 -5.12 -8.10
N ASN A 535 -6.33 -4.69 -7.55
CA ASN A 535 -7.55 -5.50 -7.58
C ASN A 535 -8.47 -5.08 -8.72
N GLN A 536 -9.25 -6.04 -9.21
CA GLN A 536 -10.35 -5.77 -10.14
C GLN A 536 -11.67 -6.03 -9.41
N VAL A 537 -12.44 -4.98 -9.15
CA VAL A 537 -13.75 -5.05 -8.52
C VAL A 537 -14.80 -4.62 -9.53
N LEU A 538 -15.54 -5.60 -10.06
CA LEU A 538 -16.52 -5.37 -11.12
C LEU A 538 -17.95 -5.55 -10.62
N ASP A 539 -18.87 -4.85 -11.29
CA ASP A 539 -20.30 -4.97 -11.08
C ASP A 539 -20.75 -4.73 -9.64
N HIS A 540 -20.13 -3.79 -8.91
CA HIS A 540 -20.56 -3.50 -7.54
C HIS A 540 -21.94 -2.80 -7.51
N VAL A 541 -22.79 -3.10 -6.52
CA VAL A 541 -24.23 -2.75 -6.62
C VAL A 541 -24.83 -2.05 -5.38
N GLU A 542 -24.27 -2.16 -4.17
CA GLU A 542 -24.98 -1.70 -2.95
C GLU A 542 -24.18 -0.86 -1.96
N THR A 543 -22.97 -1.27 -1.58
CA THR A 543 -22.21 -0.64 -0.48
C THR A 543 -20.99 0.12 -0.99
N ASN A 544 -20.09 0.49 -0.08
CA ASN A 544 -18.76 0.90 -0.45
C ASN A 544 -17.90 -0.35 -0.68
N VAL A 545 -17.12 -0.36 -1.75
CA VAL A 545 -16.13 -1.40 -2.01
C VAL A 545 -15.05 -1.34 -0.96
N LEU A 546 -14.59 -0.14 -0.61
CA LEU A 546 -13.56 0.07 0.41
C LEU A 546 -14.04 1.03 1.49
N GLN A 547 -13.87 0.65 2.75
CA GLN A 547 -14.19 1.44 3.95
C GLN A 547 -13.00 1.45 4.92
N LEU A 548 -12.33 2.58 5.05
CA LEU A 548 -11.27 2.82 6.02
C LEU A 548 -11.68 3.94 6.97
N GLY A 549 -11.37 3.83 8.26
CA GLY A 549 -11.73 4.82 9.26
C GLY A 549 -13.23 4.97 9.39
N GLN A 550 -13.96 3.86 9.58
CA GLN A 550 -15.42 3.84 9.71
C GLN A 550 -15.93 3.38 11.10
N SER A 551 -15.05 3.00 12.03
CA SER A 551 -15.41 2.76 13.44
C SER A 551 -14.56 3.56 14.44
N SER A 552 -15.20 4.00 15.52
CA SER A 552 -14.50 4.59 16.68
C SER A 552 -13.51 3.61 17.31
N GLY A 553 -12.32 4.08 17.68
CA GLY A 553 -11.32 3.31 18.44
C GLY A 553 -10.16 2.76 17.60
N HIS A 554 -10.20 2.89 16.28
CA HIS A 554 -9.24 2.28 15.37
C HIS A 554 -8.68 3.33 14.38
N PRO A 555 -7.60 4.05 14.73
CA PRO A 555 -6.95 4.96 13.79
C PRO A 555 -6.47 4.17 12.58
N ASN A 556 -6.74 4.70 11.38
CA ASN A 556 -6.34 4.11 10.11
C ASN A 556 -5.12 4.86 9.60
N ASN A 557 -3.93 4.29 9.77
CA ASN A 557 -2.68 4.97 9.40
C ASN A 557 -1.85 4.12 8.45
N ASN A 558 -1.07 4.78 7.59
CA ASN A 558 -0.08 4.14 6.72
C ASN A 558 -0.68 3.08 5.77
N TRP A 559 -1.81 3.39 5.12
CA TRP A 559 -2.43 2.48 4.14
C TRP A 559 -1.94 2.78 2.73
N PHE A 560 -1.77 1.72 1.92
CA PHE A 560 -1.58 1.87 0.47
C PHE A 560 -2.77 1.26 -0.27
N VAL A 561 -3.39 2.08 -1.13
CA VAL A 561 -4.53 1.72 -1.96
C VAL A 561 -4.18 2.13 -3.40
N GLY A 562 -3.77 1.18 -4.24
CA GLY A 562 -3.34 1.53 -5.58
C GLY A 562 -3.43 0.46 -6.65
N GLY A 563 -3.45 0.90 -7.91
CA GLY A 563 -3.56 0.03 -9.08
C GLY A 563 -4.92 -0.67 -9.23
N ASN A 564 -5.96 -0.22 -8.52
CA ASN A 564 -7.25 -0.91 -8.52
C ASN A 564 -8.18 -0.41 -9.61
N ILE A 565 -8.95 -1.32 -10.21
CA ILE A 565 -10.15 -1.01 -11.00
C ILE A 565 -11.36 -1.27 -10.13
N ILE A 566 -12.25 -0.29 -10.04
CA ILE A 566 -13.53 -0.41 -9.35
C ILE A 566 -14.62 0.09 -10.30
N SER A 567 -15.44 -0.83 -10.81
CA SER A 567 -16.65 -0.52 -11.56
C SER A 567 -17.89 -0.78 -10.70
N ARG A 568 -18.88 0.10 -10.84
CA ARG A 568 -20.12 0.01 -10.07
C ARG A 568 -21.32 0.24 -10.96
N ASN A 569 -22.25 -0.71 -10.92
CA ASN A 569 -23.37 -0.79 -11.85
C ASN A 569 -24.63 -0.12 -11.32
N SER A 570 -24.81 -0.03 -10.00
CA SER A 570 -25.94 0.71 -9.42
C SER A 570 -25.71 1.11 -7.95
N GLY A 571 -26.65 1.88 -7.38
CA GLY A 571 -26.64 2.32 -5.99
C GLY A 571 -26.00 3.71 -5.78
N SER A 572 -26.33 4.35 -4.65
CA SER A 572 -25.97 5.75 -4.35
C SER A 572 -24.84 5.94 -3.34
N GLY A 573 -24.25 4.84 -2.85
CA GLY A 573 -23.14 4.87 -1.87
C GLY A 573 -21.84 5.44 -2.45
N ALA A 574 -20.76 5.49 -1.67
CA ALA A 574 -19.44 5.74 -2.23
C ALA A 574 -18.87 4.44 -2.82
N GLY A 575 -18.11 4.47 -3.90
CA GLY A 575 -17.27 3.33 -4.28
C GLY A 575 -16.15 3.12 -3.26
N ILE A 576 -15.51 4.21 -2.84
CA ILE A 576 -14.46 4.22 -1.82
C ILE A 576 -14.81 5.24 -0.73
N ALA A 577 -14.66 4.84 0.53
CA ALA A 577 -14.83 5.69 1.69
C ALA A 577 -13.62 5.57 2.62
N MET A 578 -12.87 6.65 2.80
CA MET A 578 -11.70 6.69 3.69
C MET A 578 -11.80 7.88 4.63
N ALA A 579 -12.01 7.64 5.93
CA ALA A 579 -12.38 8.68 6.89
C ALA A 579 -13.56 9.52 6.38
N ALA A 580 -14.65 8.84 5.97
CA ALA A 580 -15.83 9.45 5.34
C ALA A 580 -16.99 9.66 6.34
N ASP A 581 -18.18 9.95 5.81
CA ASP A 581 -19.41 10.20 6.58
C ASP A 581 -19.77 9.04 7.54
N ASN A 582 -19.64 9.29 8.85
CA ASN A 582 -20.47 8.78 9.95
C ASN A 582 -19.99 9.45 11.28
N THR A 583 -20.89 9.62 12.24
CA THR A 583 -20.69 10.47 13.44
C THR A 583 -19.65 9.99 14.46
N SER A 584 -19.04 8.81 14.26
CA SER A 584 -18.02 8.25 15.16
C SER A 584 -16.62 8.19 14.55
N THR A 585 -16.44 8.63 13.29
CA THR A 585 -15.19 8.48 12.51
C THR A 585 -14.55 9.78 12.04
N SER A 586 -15.34 10.85 12.04
CA SER A 586 -14.85 12.20 12.32
C SER A 586 -14.27 12.36 13.74
N ALA A 587 -14.15 11.27 14.52
CA ALA A 587 -13.63 11.30 15.88
C ALA A 587 -12.13 10.93 16.01
N GLN A 588 -11.43 10.57 14.93
CA GLN A 588 -10.04 10.10 15.00
C GLN A 588 -9.18 10.60 13.86
N ASP A 589 -7.87 10.67 14.10
CA ASP A 589 -6.88 11.00 13.08
C ASP A 589 -6.71 9.84 12.08
N THR A 590 -6.38 10.18 10.84
CA THR A 590 -6.12 9.20 9.76
C THR A 590 -5.01 9.78 8.93
N THR A 591 -3.83 9.17 8.98
CA THR A 591 -2.61 9.75 8.42
C THR A 591 -1.84 8.75 7.57
N GLY A 592 -0.97 9.23 6.67
CA GLY A 592 -0.11 8.33 5.88
C GLY A 592 -0.86 7.51 4.83
N ILE A 593 -1.96 8.03 4.26
CA ILE A 593 -2.72 7.31 3.24
C ILE A 593 -2.13 7.57 1.85
N ILE A 594 -1.72 6.52 1.15
CA ILE A 594 -1.32 6.58 -0.25
C ILE A 594 -2.45 6.00 -1.11
N PHE A 595 -3.07 6.85 -1.92
CA PHE A 595 -4.12 6.50 -2.87
C PHE A 595 -3.64 6.80 -4.29
N ALA A 596 -3.19 5.77 -5.01
CA ALA A 596 -2.43 5.97 -6.25
C ALA A 596 -2.84 5.07 -7.42
N HIS A 597 -2.91 5.61 -8.63
CA HIS A 597 -3.12 4.84 -9.87
C HIS A 597 -4.39 4.00 -9.88
N ASN A 598 -5.47 4.49 -9.26
CA ASN A 598 -6.76 3.80 -9.25
C ASN A 598 -7.66 4.28 -10.39
N THR A 599 -8.45 3.36 -10.94
CA THR A 599 -9.57 3.64 -11.84
C THR A 599 -10.87 3.34 -11.12
N VAL A 600 -11.66 4.37 -10.80
CA VAL A 600 -12.97 4.25 -10.17
C VAL A 600 -14.02 4.70 -11.18
N TYR A 601 -14.52 3.74 -11.94
CA TYR A 601 -15.39 3.98 -13.10
C TYR A 601 -16.87 4.11 -12.72
N PRO A 602 -17.52 5.22 -13.09
CA PRO A 602 -18.95 5.41 -12.90
C PRO A 602 -19.76 4.82 -14.06
N GLN A 603 -20.29 3.58 -13.93
CA GLN A 603 -21.27 3.09 -14.91
C GLN A 603 -22.60 3.86 -14.84
N THR A 604 -22.86 4.53 -13.71
CA THR A 604 -23.91 5.52 -13.51
C THR A 604 -23.34 6.77 -12.86
N ASN A 605 -24.01 7.93 -12.97
CA ASN A 605 -23.58 9.26 -12.45
C ASN A 605 -23.43 9.35 -10.90
N SER A 606 -23.13 8.26 -10.18
CA SER A 606 -23.22 8.20 -8.71
C SER A 606 -22.06 7.48 -8.03
N VAL A 607 -20.99 7.12 -8.73
CA VAL A 607 -19.81 6.53 -8.07
C VAL A 607 -18.94 7.64 -7.47
N ARG A 608 -18.86 7.65 -6.14
CA ARG A 608 -18.17 8.66 -5.36
C ARG A 608 -16.97 8.07 -4.64
N MET A 609 -15.91 8.84 -4.54
CA MET A 609 -14.88 8.70 -3.53
C MET A 609 -15.17 9.72 -2.45
N ASN A 610 -15.48 9.25 -1.24
CA ASN A 610 -15.60 10.12 -0.07
C ASN A 610 -14.33 9.96 0.74
N PHE A 611 -13.57 11.02 0.94
CA PHE A 611 -12.30 10.93 1.65
C PHE A 611 -12.06 12.11 2.58
N ALA A 612 -11.36 11.81 3.69
CA ALA A 612 -10.85 12.78 4.63
C ALA A 612 -11.89 13.79 5.14
N TYR A 613 -13.11 13.33 5.43
CA TYR A 613 -14.13 14.17 6.03
C TYR A 613 -13.73 14.61 7.43
N ASN A 614 -14.11 15.85 7.71
CA ASN A 614 -14.11 16.45 9.03
C ASN A 614 -15.38 17.31 9.13
N ASP A 615 -16.54 16.66 9.13
CA ASP A 615 -17.85 17.29 8.90
C ASP A 615 -18.80 17.17 10.10
N SER A 616 -18.31 16.66 11.22
CA SER A 616 -19.09 16.46 12.44
C SER A 616 -18.19 16.44 13.67
N GLY A 617 -18.77 16.73 14.84
CA GLY A 617 -18.03 16.94 16.08
C GLY A 617 -17.55 18.39 16.21
N SER A 618 -16.65 18.65 17.17
CA SER A 618 -16.12 19.99 17.46
C SER A 618 -14.59 19.99 17.62
N THR A 619 -13.92 19.00 17.01
CA THR A 619 -12.48 18.80 17.18
C THR A 619 -11.85 18.54 15.83
N ALA A 620 -10.82 19.30 15.48
CA ALA A 620 -10.00 19.04 14.32
C ALA A 620 -9.46 17.61 14.36
N ARG A 621 -9.65 16.85 13.28
CA ARG A 621 -9.01 15.54 13.10
C ARG A 621 -7.95 15.65 12.03
N ASN A 622 -6.73 15.27 12.39
CA ASN A 622 -5.60 15.39 11.49
C ASN A 622 -5.75 14.40 10.32
N ARG A 623 -5.72 14.95 9.11
CA ARG A 623 -5.65 14.19 7.84
C ARG A 623 -4.33 14.50 7.13
N THR A 624 -3.22 14.18 7.79
CA THR A 624 -1.86 14.52 7.33
C THR A 624 -1.17 13.37 6.62
N ASN A 625 -0.16 13.68 5.80
CA ASN A 625 0.66 12.71 5.07
C ASN A 625 -0.17 11.86 4.09
N TRP A 626 -1.21 12.44 3.50
CA TRP A 626 -1.96 11.81 2.41
C TRP A 626 -1.31 12.11 1.07
N ARG A 627 -1.30 11.10 0.20
CA ARG A 627 -0.79 11.19 -1.18
C ARG A 627 -1.88 10.66 -2.12
N ILE A 628 -2.50 11.54 -2.89
CA ILE A 628 -3.62 11.19 -3.79
C ILE A 628 -3.17 11.48 -5.22
N VAL A 629 -2.66 10.50 -5.94
CA VAL A 629 -2.01 10.74 -7.24
C VAL A 629 -2.34 9.75 -8.35
N GLY A 630 -2.41 10.21 -9.59
CA GLY A 630 -2.55 9.33 -10.74
C GLY A 630 -3.90 8.61 -10.85
N ASN A 631 -4.94 9.09 -10.16
CA ASN A 631 -6.23 8.41 -10.13
C ASN A 631 -7.19 8.94 -11.20
N SER A 632 -7.94 8.05 -11.84
CA SER A 632 -9.12 8.40 -12.64
C SER A 632 -10.37 8.05 -11.87
N ILE A 633 -11.16 9.04 -11.49
CA ILE A 633 -12.28 8.89 -10.56
C ILE A 633 -13.53 9.50 -11.20
N GLY A 634 -14.68 8.86 -10.95
CA GLY A 634 -15.99 9.49 -11.10
C GLY A 634 -16.07 10.74 -10.25
N GLN A 635 -16.64 10.69 -9.04
CA GLN A 635 -16.78 11.89 -8.21
C GLN A 635 -15.83 11.87 -7.02
N SER A 636 -15.20 13.00 -6.69
CA SER A 636 -14.43 13.21 -5.45
C SER A 636 -15.22 14.09 -4.48
N ASN A 637 -15.37 13.66 -3.23
CA ASN A 637 -15.99 14.45 -2.18
C ASN A 637 -15.06 14.58 -1.00
N ILE A 638 -14.99 15.80 -0.47
CA ILE A 638 -14.40 16.16 0.82
C ILE A 638 -15.35 17.12 1.54
N LYS A 639 -15.47 17.00 2.87
CA LYS A 639 -16.28 17.90 3.69
C LYS A 639 -15.46 18.39 4.87
N SER A 640 -15.61 19.66 5.22
CA SER A 640 -14.82 20.34 6.26
C SER A 640 -15.70 21.27 7.10
N ASP A 641 -15.09 22.29 7.70
CA ASP A 641 -15.67 23.34 8.53
C ASP A 641 -16.94 24.00 7.96
N THR A 642 -17.00 24.25 6.66
CA THR A 642 -18.19 24.85 6.01
C THR A 642 -19.39 23.92 5.89
N PHE A 643 -19.16 22.61 5.92
CA PHE A 643 -20.26 21.64 5.96
C PHE A 643 -20.71 21.36 7.39
N GLY A 644 -19.76 21.31 8.32
CA GLY A 644 -20.04 21.08 9.73
C GLY A 644 -20.54 22.31 10.48
N ASP A 645 -20.50 23.49 9.84
CA ASP A 645 -20.77 24.80 10.43
C ASP A 645 -19.95 25.02 11.74
N ASP A 646 -18.68 24.62 11.76
CA ASP A 646 -17.78 24.71 12.94
C ASP A 646 -16.34 25.05 12.55
N ALA A 647 -15.86 26.19 13.05
CA ALA A 647 -14.52 26.76 12.86
C ALA A 647 -13.36 25.80 13.21
N ASN A 648 -13.60 24.80 14.05
CA ASN A 648 -12.58 23.87 14.52
C ASN A 648 -12.37 22.68 13.58
N LEU A 649 -13.22 22.48 12.57
CA LEU A 649 -13.17 21.28 11.73
C LEU A 649 -12.17 21.40 10.56
N VAL A 650 -11.01 21.99 10.84
CA VAL A 650 -9.97 22.33 9.84
C VAL A 650 -8.85 21.29 9.70
N GLY A 651 -8.92 20.17 10.41
CA GLY A 651 -7.86 19.15 10.42
C GLY A 651 -7.63 18.43 9.08
N ASN A 652 -8.57 18.55 8.14
CA ASN A 652 -8.46 18.04 6.77
C ASN A 652 -8.12 19.12 5.72
N TRP A 653 -7.88 20.37 6.15
CA TRP A 653 -7.53 21.46 5.25
C TRP A 653 -6.35 21.18 4.31
N PRO A 654 -5.30 20.42 4.69
CA PRO A 654 -4.27 20.00 3.73
C PRO A 654 -4.87 19.39 2.44
N LEU A 655 -5.90 18.56 2.57
CA LEU A 655 -6.57 17.94 1.44
C LEU A 655 -7.65 18.81 0.82
N VAL A 656 -8.31 19.69 1.58
CA VAL A 656 -9.23 20.70 1.01
C VAL A 656 -8.48 21.61 0.04
N PHE A 657 -7.24 21.97 0.38
CA PHE A 657 -6.35 22.77 -0.45
C PHE A 657 -5.37 21.93 -1.30
N GLY A 658 -5.69 20.65 -1.54
CA GLY A 658 -5.02 19.80 -2.53
C GLY A 658 -3.54 19.50 -2.30
N ALA A 659 -3.01 19.73 -1.10
CA ALA A 659 -1.63 19.38 -0.78
C ALA A 659 -1.44 17.86 -0.84
N GLY A 660 -0.38 17.41 -1.51
CA GLY A 660 -0.12 15.98 -1.75
C GLY A 660 -1.04 15.34 -2.79
N CYS A 661 -1.90 16.12 -3.44
CA CYS A 661 -2.78 15.66 -4.52
C CYS A 661 -2.18 16.05 -5.88
N GLY A 662 -2.24 15.16 -6.87
CA GLY A 662 -1.88 15.55 -8.22
C GLY A 662 -1.98 14.48 -9.31
N SER A 663 -1.97 14.90 -10.57
CA SER A 663 -2.20 14.03 -11.73
C SER A 663 -3.46 13.17 -11.58
N ASN A 664 -4.52 13.73 -11.00
CA ASN A 664 -5.81 13.04 -10.94
C ASN A 664 -6.72 13.53 -12.06
N TYR A 665 -7.65 12.69 -12.47
CA TYR A 665 -8.80 13.10 -13.27
C TYR A 665 -10.07 12.79 -12.50
N MET A 666 -10.94 13.79 -12.32
CA MET A 666 -12.18 13.66 -11.54
C MET A 666 -13.37 14.18 -12.36
N GLN A 667 -14.46 13.43 -12.44
CA GLN A 667 -15.73 13.86 -13.03
C GLN A 667 -16.54 14.73 -12.04
N GLY A 668 -16.89 15.96 -12.45
CA GLY A 668 -18.05 16.73 -11.99
C GLY A 668 -18.32 16.76 -10.47
N PRO A 669 -17.94 17.82 -9.75
CA PRO A 669 -17.92 17.76 -8.30
C PRO A 669 -19.23 18.20 -7.62
N ILE A 670 -19.52 17.62 -6.45
CA ILE A 670 -20.60 18.07 -5.53
C ILE A 670 -20.02 18.56 -4.18
N PHE A 671 -18.77 18.22 -3.84
CA PHE A 671 -18.04 18.78 -2.70
C PHE A 671 -16.55 18.84 -3.06
N VAL A 672 -16.17 19.81 -3.90
CA VAL A 672 -14.80 19.98 -4.40
C VAL A 672 -13.81 20.28 -3.28
N GLN A 673 -12.57 19.86 -3.50
CA GLN A 673 -11.42 20.54 -2.94
C GLN A 673 -11.36 21.98 -3.49
N GLU A 674 -11.04 22.95 -2.66
CA GLU A 674 -10.83 24.34 -3.09
C GLU A 674 -9.68 24.44 -4.10
N PHE A 675 -8.66 23.59 -3.93
CA PHE A 675 -7.64 23.31 -4.92
C PHE A 675 -7.52 21.79 -5.14
N ALA A 676 -7.61 21.34 -6.40
CA ALA A 676 -7.72 19.93 -6.75
C ALA A 676 -6.39 19.13 -6.73
N GLY A 677 -5.26 19.83 -6.56
CA GLY A 677 -3.94 19.26 -6.68
C GLY A 677 -3.22 19.61 -7.99
N PHE A 678 -1.92 19.35 -8.01
CA PHE A 678 -1.01 19.64 -9.11
C PHE A 678 -1.32 18.80 -10.35
N ASN A 679 -1.39 19.37 -11.55
CA ASN A 679 -1.75 18.62 -12.78
C ASN A 679 -3.06 17.81 -12.69
N THR A 680 -3.99 18.21 -11.81
CA THR A 680 -5.30 17.57 -11.68
C THR A 680 -6.30 18.21 -12.63
N SER A 681 -7.07 17.39 -13.33
CA SER A 681 -8.19 17.81 -14.18
C SER A 681 -9.53 17.52 -13.52
N GLN A 682 -10.49 18.45 -13.61
CA GLN A 682 -11.88 18.19 -13.27
C GLN A 682 -12.77 18.32 -14.51
N GLY A 683 -13.45 17.24 -14.88
CA GLY A 683 -14.44 17.23 -15.95
C GLY A 683 -15.79 17.82 -15.51
N SER A 684 -16.67 18.10 -16.46
CA SER A 684 -18.06 18.48 -16.17
C SER A 684 -18.91 17.26 -15.75
N SER A 685 -20.00 17.49 -15.02
CA SER A 685 -20.93 16.41 -14.61
C SER A 685 -21.61 15.69 -15.78
N GLY A 686 -21.64 16.31 -16.98
CA GLY A 686 -22.27 15.77 -18.18
C GLY A 686 -21.36 14.99 -19.12
N SER A 687 -20.03 15.03 -18.93
CA SER A 687 -19.06 14.28 -19.73
C SER A 687 -18.42 13.21 -18.85
N PRO A 688 -18.96 11.98 -18.81
CA PRO A 688 -18.25 10.88 -18.17
C PRO A 688 -16.95 10.71 -18.93
N LEU A 689 -15.77 10.90 -18.29
CA LEU A 689 -14.43 10.64 -18.83
C LEU A 689 -14.44 10.53 -20.37
N ASP A 690 -14.56 11.63 -21.13
CA ASP A 690 -14.86 11.55 -22.58
C ASP A 690 -13.82 12.30 -23.44
N PRO A 691 -13.16 11.61 -24.40
CA PRO A 691 -12.99 10.15 -24.39
C PRO A 691 -12.19 9.76 -23.14
N GLY A 692 -12.49 8.62 -22.56
CA GLY A 692 -11.93 8.22 -21.27
C GLY A 692 -11.29 6.88 -21.39
N TYR A 693 -12.12 5.89 -21.73
CA TYR A 693 -11.76 4.50 -21.87
C TYR A 693 -12.32 3.91 -23.15
N VAL A 694 -11.66 2.89 -23.69
CA VAL A 694 -12.04 2.21 -24.94
C VAL A 694 -13.46 1.66 -24.85
N ASP A 695 -13.78 0.94 -23.77
CA ASP A 695 -15.11 0.40 -23.52
C ASP A 695 -15.33 0.07 -22.04
N GLY A 696 -15.31 1.10 -21.18
CA GLY A 696 -15.47 0.91 -19.73
C GLY A 696 -16.82 0.29 -19.33
N ALA A 697 -17.82 0.28 -20.22
CA ALA A 697 -19.09 -0.39 -19.99
C ALA A 697 -19.00 -1.92 -20.16
N ASN A 698 -18.02 -2.42 -20.91
CA ASN A 698 -17.71 -3.83 -21.13
C ASN A 698 -16.37 -4.23 -20.49
N ASP A 699 -16.02 -3.58 -19.37
CA ASP A 699 -14.83 -3.84 -18.56
C ASP A 699 -13.47 -3.61 -19.26
N ASP A 700 -13.45 -2.84 -20.36
CA ASP A 700 -12.21 -2.36 -20.97
C ASP A 700 -11.89 -0.94 -20.48
N PHE A 701 -11.05 -0.87 -19.45
CA PHE A 701 -10.61 0.37 -18.81
C PHE A 701 -9.29 0.90 -19.40
N THR A 702 -8.88 0.42 -20.58
CA THR A 702 -7.74 1.00 -21.29
C THR A 702 -8.10 2.42 -21.74
N PRO A 703 -7.24 3.43 -21.56
CA PRO A 703 -7.52 4.77 -22.06
C PRO A 703 -7.77 4.79 -23.58
N ASP A 704 -8.87 5.42 -24.03
CA ASP A 704 -9.17 5.51 -25.46
C ASP A 704 -8.25 6.52 -26.18
N THR A 705 -8.11 6.39 -27.49
CA THR A 705 -7.32 7.31 -28.30
C THR A 705 -7.84 8.74 -28.17
N GLY A 706 -6.97 9.65 -27.73
CA GLY A 706 -7.32 11.05 -27.47
C GLY A 706 -7.91 11.31 -26.08
N SER A 707 -7.93 10.29 -25.21
CA SER A 707 -8.36 10.43 -23.82
C SER A 707 -7.53 11.46 -23.06
N ALA A 708 -8.19 12.24 -22.21
CA ALA A 708 -7.54 13.19 -21.31
C ALA A 708 -6.68 12.51 -20.22
N LEU A 709 -6.79 11.18 -20.11
CA LEU A 709 -5.95 10.37 -19.21
C LEU A 709 -4.55 10.15 -19.79
N ILE A 710 -4.39 10.19 -21.12
CA ILE A 710 -3.13 9.88 -21.80
C ILE A 710 -2.14 11.03 -21.61
N GLY A 711 -0.93 10.72 -21.16
CA GLY A 711 0.13 11.74 -20.99
C GLY A 711 -0.04 12.68 -19.80
N ALA A 712 -1.05 12.48 -18.95
CA ALA A 712 -1.40 13.38 -17.85
C ALA A 712 -0.74 13.02 -16.50
N LEU A 713 -0.07 11.86 -16.41
CA LEU A 713 0.66 11.45 -15.21
C LEU A 713 2.07 12.05 -15.19
N ASP A 714 2.33 12.89 -14.20
CA ASP A 714 3.66 13.44 -13.95
C ASP A 714 4.62 12.34 -13.49
N SER A 715 5.87 12.39 -13.96
CA SER A 715 6.89 11.38 -13.62
C SER A 715 7.20 11.31 -12.11
N SER A 716 7.07 12.42 -11.38
CA SER A 716 7.23 12.48 -9.92
C SER A 716 6.06 11.84 -9.16
N HIS A 717 4.91 11.66 -9.82
CA HIS A 717 3.70 11.01 -9.31
C HIS A 717 3.63 9.51 -9.62
N LYS A 718 4.60 8.96 -10.35
CA LYS A 718 4.74 7.52 -10.60
C LYS A 718 5.20 6.77 -9.35
N LEU A 719 4.25 6.47 -8.47
CA LEU A 719 4.48 5.67 -7.27
C LEU A 719 4.58 4.16 -7.52
N MET A 720 3.94 3.67 -8.59
CA MET A 720 4.03 2.30 -9.06
C MET A 720 4.78 2.26 -10.40
N ARG A 721 5.42 1.13 -10.71
CA ARG A 721 6.13 0.89 -11.97
C ARG A 721 5.36 0.04 -12.95
N PHE A 722 4.43 -0.78 -12.49
CA PHE A 722 3.63 -1.65 -13.32
C PHE A 722 2.14 -1.43 -13.09
N ASP A 723 1.36 -1.54 -14.16
CA ASP A 723 -0.10 -1.47 -14.13
C ASP A 723 -0.71 -2.81 -13.68
N LEU A 724 -2.05 -2.86 -13.65
CA LEU A 724 -2.79 -4.03 -13.19
C LEU A 724 -2.48 -5.33 -13.95
N PHE A 725 -2.03 -5.23 -15.20
CA PHE A 725 -1.71 -6.38 -16.06
C PHE A 725 -0.20 -6.59 -16.21
N GLY A 726 0.60 -5.84 -15.44
CA GLY A 726 2.05 -5.99 -15.40
C GLY A 726 2.79 -5.23 -16.49
N ASN A 727 2.12 -4.34 -17.22
CA ASN A 727 2.77 -3.45 -18.17
C ASN A 727 3.47 -2.30 -17.44
N PRO A 728 4.62 -1.82 -17.90
CA PRO A 728 5.25 -0.63 -17.32
C PRO A 728 4.32 0.59 -17.34
N ILE A 729 4.27 1.34 -16.23
CA ILE A 729 3.47 2.57 -16.15
C ILE A 729 4.10 3.68 -17.00
N GLY A 730 3.39 4.01 -18.07
CA GLY A 730 3.65 5.13 -18.94
C GLY A 730 3.28 6.45 -18.27
N SER A 731 2.82 7.39 -19.06
CA SER A 731 2.37 8.71 -18.60
C SER A 731 0.85 8.79 -18.47
N ASP A 732 0.14 7.66 -18.47
CA ASP A 732 -1.32 7.66 -18.43
C ASP A 732 -1.81 7.63 -16.98
N ILE A 733 -2.97 8.23 -16.73
CA ILE A 733 -3.66 8.19 -15.43
C ILE A 733 -4.53 6.92 -15.34
N GLY A 734 -4.57 6.30 -14.16
CA GLY A 734 -5.44 5.17 -13.85
C GLY A 734 -4.71 3.82 -13.73
N ALA A 735 -5.49 2.77 -13.48
CA ALA A 735 -4.97 1.43 -13.17
C ALA A 735 -4.52 0.62 -14.39
N VAL A 736 -4.93 1.02 -15.59
CA VAL A 736 -4.59 0.38 -16.86
C VAL A 736 -3.96 1.44 -17.76
N GLN A 737 -2.82 1.11 -18.35
CA GLN A 737 -2.11 2.00 -19.24
C GLN A 737 -2.46 1.65 -20.69
N THR A 738 -2.29 2.59 -21.61
CA THR A 738 -2.27 2.20 -23.01
C THR A 738 -1.14 1.20 -23.20
N ILE A 739 -1.45 0.06 -23.83
CA ILE A 739 -0.41 -0.82 -24.36
C ILE A 739 0.22 -0.04 -25.51
N SER A 740 1.09 0.90 -25.20
CA SER A 740 2.06 1.35 -26.18
C SER A 740 2.81 0.08 -26.54
N THR A 741 2.66 -0.41 -27.77
CA THR A 741 3.68 -1.31 -28.31
C THR A 741 5.00 -0.59 -28.05
N PRO A 742 5.86 -1.12 -27.15
CA PRO A 742 6.99 -0.34 -26.67
C PRO A 742 7.78 0.14 -27.87
N SER A 743 8.23 1.39 -27.82
CA SER A 743 9.04 1.95 -28.90
C SER A 743 10.18 0.98 -29.18
N GLU A 744 10.61 0.85 -30.45
CA GLU A 744 11.67 -0.10 -30.81
C GLU A 744 12.94 0.11 -29.95
N SER A 745 13.20 1.36 -29.54
CA SER A 745 14.24 1.71 -28.57
C SER A 745 13.98 1.28 -27.12
N ASP A 746 12.73 1.28 -26.64
CA ASP A 746 12.39 0.76 -25.31
C ASP A 746 12.43 -0.76 -25.29
N ARG A 747 12.06 -1.41 -26.40
CA ARG A 747 12.30 -2.85 -26.60
C ARG A 747 13.78 -3.17 -26.58
N GLU A 748 14.62 -2.39 -27.25
CA GLU A 748 16.07 -2.58 -27.21
C GLU A 748 16.64 -2.32 -25.81
N ARG A 749 16.11 -1.34 -25.07
CA ARG A 749 16.57 -1.04 -23.69
C ARG A 749 16.15 -2.12 -22.70
N GLU A 750 14.89 -2.55 -22.68
CA GLU A 750 14.43 -3.66 -21.82
C GLU A 750 14.98 -5.02 -22.26
N GLN A 751 15.20 -5.24 -23.56
CA GLN A 751 15.96 -6.41 -24.02
C GLN A 751 17.41 -6.32 -23.56
N SER A 752 18.06 -5.14 -23.56
CA SER A 752 19.43 -5.00 -23.06
C SER A 752 19.55 -5.18 -21.54
N GLU A 753 18.53 -4.80 -20.76
CA GLU A 753 18.50 -4.98 -19.30
C GLU A 753 18.04 -6.39 -18.88
N SER A 754 17.20 -7.07 -19.66
CA SER A 754 16.80 -8.48 -19.45
C SER A 754 17.73 -9.50 -20.10
N LEU A 755 18.58 -9.09 -21.06
CA LEU A 755 19.73 -9.83 -21.58
C LEU A 755 20.99 -9.63 -20.74
N LEU A 756 20.86 -9.51 -19.41
CA LEU A 756 21.90 -10.02 -18.53
C LEU A 756 21.86 -11.56 -18.64
N LEU A 757 22.40 -12.05 -19.77
CA LEU A 757 22.75 -13.44 -20.01
C LEU A 757 23.53 -13.94 -18.80
N ARG A 758 22.88 -14.73 -17.94
CA ARG A 758 23.60 -15.66 -17.07
C ARG A 758 24.24 -16.68 -18.00
N PHE A 759 25.45 -16.41 -18.45
CA PHE A 759 26.28 -17.45 -19.04
C PHE A 759 26.45 -18.53 -17.96
N GLY A 760 25.73 -19.65 -18.13
CA GLY A 760 26.07 -20.87 -17.42
C GLY A 760 27.52 -21.24 -17.74
N ALA A 761 28.18 -21.94 -16.82
CA ALA A 761 29.60 -22.28 -16.88
C ALA A 761 30.08 -22.60 -18.31
N MET A 762 31.11 -21.87 -18.75
CA MET A 762 31.79 -22.09 -20.03
C MET A 762 32.71 -23.30 -19.87
N ASP A 763 32.40 -24.39 -20.56
CA ASP A 763 33.24 -25.61 -20.55
C ASP A 763 34.05 -25.68 -21.86
N VAL A 764 35.37 -25.60 -21.73
CA VAL A 764 36.31 -25.77 -22.84
C VAL A 764 36.66 -27.25 -22.92
N ARG A 765 36.04 -27.95 -23.87
CA ARG A 765 36.16 -29.42 -23.95
C ARG A 765 37.44 -29.87 -24.62
N GLU A 766 37.92 -29.13 -25.62
CA GLU A 766 39.11 -29.51 -26.37
C GLU A 766 39.90 -28.28 -26.83
N ILE A 767 41.23 -28.37 -26.76
CA ILE A 767 42.17 -27.38 -27.30
C ILE A 767 43.03 -28.09 -28.33
N THR A 768 42.83 -27.77 -29.61
CA THR A 768 43.59 -28.36 -30.71
C THR A 768 44.59 -27.34 -31.26
N PRO A 769 45.90 -27.60 -31.18
CA PRO A 769 46.89 -26.78 -31.86
C PRO A 769 46.87 -27.02 -33.37
N ASN A 770 46.80 -25.95 -34.13
CA ASN A 770 46.85 -25.96 -35.59
C ASN A 770 48.28 -25.93 -36.11
N ALA A 771 48.46 -26.38 -37.35
CA ALA A 771 49.77 -26.47 -37.99
C ALA A 771 50.46 -25.10 -38.22
N ASP A 772 49.71 -24.00 -38.14
CA ASP A 772 50.21 -22.62 -38.25
C ASP A 772 50.59 -21.99 -36.89
N GLY A 773 50.43 -22.74 -35.80
CA GLY A 773 50.70 -22.28 -34.43
C GLY A 773 49.52 -21.58 -33.75
N SER A 774 48.36 -21.48 -34.40
CA SER A 774 47.12 -21.06 -33.73
C SER A 774 46.53 -22.19 -32.89
N LEU A 775 45.63 -21.86 -31.96
CA LEU A 775 44.87 -22.83 -31.17
C LEU A 775 43.39 -22.74 -31.56
N THR A 776 42.74 -23.88 -31.76
CA THR A 776 41.29 -23.99 -31.89
C THR A 776 40.72 -24.51 -30.58
N PHE A 777 39.69 -23.84 -30.06
CA PHE A 777 38.98 -24.22 -28.85
C PHE A 777 37.60 -24.76 -29.23
N GLU A 778 37.22 -25.91 -28.69
CA GLU A 778 35.83 -26.34 -28.68
C GLU A 778 35.18 -25.88 -27.36
N VAL A 779 34.27 -24.92 -27.46
CA VAL A 779 33.54 -24.37 -26.32
C VAL A 779 32.10 -24.83 -26.39
N VAL A 780 31.62 -25.44 -25.31
CA VAL A 780 30.19 -25.74 -25.15
C VAL A 780 29.59 -24.74 -24.17
N MET A 781 28.63 -23.96 -24.66
CA MET A 781 27.85 -23.04 -23.83
C MET A 781 26.44 -23.59 -23.64
N LEU A 782 26.00 -23.69 -22.39
CA LEU A 782 24.61 -23.96 -22.08
C LEU A 782 23.88 -22.60 -21.99
N VAL A 783 22.98 -22.35 -22.94
CA VAL A 783 22.13 -21.15 -22.94
C VAL A 783 20.70 -21.59 -22.64
N THR A 784 20.18 -21.20 -21.48
CA THR A 784 18.77 -21.44 -21.13
C THR A 784 17.94 -20.30 -21.71
N VAL A 785 17.07 -20.60 -22.68
CA VAL A 785 16.16 -19.63 -23.28
C VAL A 785 14.75 -19.89 -22.76
N LYS A 786 14.03 -18.83 -22.36
CA LYS A 786 12.61 -18.95 -21.98
C LYS A 786 11.79 -19.34 -23.23
N THR A 787 10.96 -20.36 -23.10
CA THR A 787 10.14 -20.90 -24.21
C THR A 787 9.27 -19.81 -24.86
N GLY A 788 9.35 -19.67 -26.19
CA GLY A 788 8.51 -18.76 -26.97
C GLY A 788 9.27 -17.70 -27.81
N LEU A 789 10.60 -17.64 -27.72
CA LEU A 789 11.44 -16.76 -28.54
C LEU A 789 12.26 -17.59 -29.55
N GLU A 790 12.14 -17.27 -30.84
CA GLU A 790 13.07 -17.76 -31.86
C GLU A 790 14.40 -17.01 -31.71
N LEU A 791 15.49 -17.76 -31.58
CA LEU A 791 16.84 -17.22 -31.39
C LEU A 791 17.54 -17.21 -32.75
N ASP A 792 17.53 -16.06 -33.42
CA ASP A 792 17.83 -16.00 -34.86
C ASP A 792 19.35 -16.09 -35.16
N VAL A 793 20.23 -15.48 -34.35
CA VAL A 793 21.69 -15.56 -34.53
C VAL A 793 22.45 -15.40 -33.20
N ILE A 794 23.38 -16.30 -32.88
CA ILE A 794 24.47 -16.05 -31.92
C ILE A 794 25.74 -15.76 -32.73
N SER A 795 26.18 -14.51 -32.78
CA SER A 795 27.48 -14.15 -33.34
C SER A 795 28.52 -14.08 -32.21
N VAL A 796 29.58 -14.87 -32.34
CA VAL A 796 30.78 -14.76 -31.48
C VAL A 796 31.80 -13.94 -32.27
N GLU A 797 32.06 -12.70 -31.86
CA GLU A 797 33.18 -11.89 -32.40
C GLU A 797 34.48 -12.16 -31.64
#